data_AF-G9PFD9-F1
#
_entry.id   AF-G9PFD9-F1
#
_cell.length_a   1.000
_cell.length_b   1.000
_cell.length_c   1.000
_cell.angle_alpha   90.00
_cell.angle_beta   90.00
_cell.angle_gamma   90.00
#
_symmetry.space_group_name_H-M   'P 1'
#
loop_
_entity.id
_entity.type
_entity.pdbx_description
1 polymer ?
#
loop_
_entity_poly.entity_id
_entity_poly.type
_entity_poly.pdbx_seq_one_letter_code
_entity_poly.pdbx_strand_id
1 'polypeptide(L)'
;MPDPSTRPQRPLSANSVRRILDSLEDLTQGNAKTARAICDLLDDDGKTTIDAVLATITSDDPREYLRKFKNRFNEVADGALTVVFDGRRGPELYFTGSDPITDDIAEYSERQTRRHAPREELIDARATDNVLRIYLSFLEEDERLAAPCADLIEDAVKAGLKDRYRVTFFRSTQVSVGVPIDSTRDEMIRHADIAVVLLSNKYLLEENEAERVHASHPHPIIVMLENIGPSASMEPFERRDIVPGASFIQMQESTRGTQTAKEQDLANTVVSLIDRELRDELAPAPRSSPALSEEVAEALSKRSTFDPAIQLVDAHAAVGTFDDRQAFDSPSRINRDAYTSDVVERLAAWACGSDDQRAKLCALLGNLGTGKTTSTVLLTRRLLELRKAGEQAPLPIYFDLRDLSPTTLKDFGLRTLLTQLLANTSLSTVTVDNVLATVQDEHTLVIFDGLDEVLVHLSPSDGQRLTRSLLEVLNLGRQNSQEENPRTRLLLSCRTQFFRSVEEEFSFFDGQGRENKRGKDYLVLTLLPFNEDQIREYLRRNVPEADTDRLLETICSVHNLRELASQPVLLDMIRQVLLTIDEDLSVGRQVRSVDLYERFVNKWLRRDDGKHSLIPEHKIQLMTHLALQVWRSGSRTWSARWMETWMLQFLHTHPDMELHYAGRMPDQWKQDFRTATFLARRGDDFSFAHSSLLEYFLAVRLADSLEAESEDEALAAWDITRPSDEAFAFFAELIDRFSASTQRQALARLEHVGTHASASARSNVFAYTLRALEKGAPHPRPDALNLADTDLRGWTIGSEKTSLNLAGVSLRSACLDDARIRHARLDGIDATGASMRRTLLEHCTLTQANLEDADLAGTIFRHCDMEGVPLDKATRYRTQLLHTVGYQRELSDTLTAPLSEHDPLRVLPEAQILGGHSSWVSAVAWSPDGRHILTASMDGTARIWDAITGDNTLTLIYTSWVSAVAWSPDGRHILTGSGDRTARIWDATTGDNTLTLTHTDPVSAVAWSPDGRHILTASDDGAARIWDATTGDNTLTLTHTDPVSAVAWSPDGHHILTASADRTARIWDATTGDNTLTLTHT
;
A
#
# COMPACT_ATOMS: atom_id res chain seq x y z
N MET A 1 38.38 -5.08 -29.75
CA MET A 1 38.10 -6.53 -29.57
C MET A 1 39.11 -7.12 -28.59
N PRO A 2 38.69 -7.64 -27.42
CA PRO A 2 39.50 -8.61 -26.68
C PRO A 2 39.22 -10.03 -27.22
N ASP A 3 40.26 -10.84 -27.23
CA ASP A 3 40.29 -12.22 -27.70
C ASP A 3 39.20 -13.10 -27.04
N PRO A 4 38.31 -13.79 -27.79
CA PRO A 4 37.25 -14.64 -27.24
C PRO A 4 37.78 -15.82 -26.40
N SER A 5 39.10 -16.06 -26.40
CA SER A 5 39.77 -17.08 -25.59
C SER A 5 39.97 -16.72 -24.10
N THR A 6 39.46 -15.58 -23.63
CA THR A 6 39.69 -15.07 -22.25
C THR A 6 38.44 -14.78 -21.41
N ARG A 7 37.31 -15.48 -21.66
CA ARG A 7 36.24 -15.53 -20.64
C ARG A 7 36.68 -16.47 -19.50
N PRO A 8 36.53 -16.10 -18.21
CA PRO A 8 36.73 -17.04 -17.11
C PRO A 8 35.70 -18.17 -17.26
N GLN A 9 36.16 -19.36 -17.64
CA GLN A 9 35.28 -20.50 -17.85
C GLN A 9 35.18 -21.32 -16.55
N ARG A 10 33.94 -21.56 -16.13
CA ARG A 10 33.59 -22.28 -14.90
C ARG A 10 33.98 -23.77 -15.00
N PRO A 11 34.50 -24.38 -13.92
CA PRO A 11 34.67 -25.84 -13.82
C PRO A 11 33.33 -26.57 -13.98
N LEU A 12 33.30 -27.60 -14.84
CA LEU A 12 32.15 -28.48 -15.03
C LEU A 12 32.13 -29.60 -13.98
N SER A 13 30.92 -30.01 -13.58
CA SER A 13 30.73 -31.18 -12.72
C SER A 13 31.20 -32.47 -13.42
N ALA A 14 31.57 -33.49 -12.64
CA ALA A 14 31.96 -34.78 -13.19
C ALA A 14 30.88 -35.41 -14.09
N ASN A 15 29.60 -35.25 -13.77
CA ASN A 15 28.54 -35.83 -14.60
C ASN A 15 28.25 -35.00 -15.85
N SER A 16 28.37 -33.67 -15.82
CA SER A 16 28.34 -32.83 -17.03
C SER A 16 29.49 -33.21 -17.96
N VAL A 17 30.70 -33.40 -17.40
CA VAL A 17 31.86 -33.90 -18.13
C VAL A 17 31.59 -35.26 -18.76
N ARG A 18 31.00 -36.23 -18.03
CA ARG A 18 30.62 -37.55 -18.59
C ARG A 18 29.57 -37.44 -19.69
N ARG A 19 28.51 -36.65 -19.50
CA ARG A 19 27.45 -36.45 -20.50
C ARG A 19 28.01 -35.88 -21.79
N ILE A 20 28.85 -34.84 -21.70
CA ILE A 20 29.50 -34.24 -22.86
C ILE A 20 30.48 -35.23 -23.49
N LEU A 21 31.30 -35.93 -22.69
CA LEU A 21 32.22 -36.96 -23.18
C LEU A 21 31.52 -38.10 -23.93
N ASP A 22 30.33 -38.50 -23.49
CA ASP A 22 29.53 -39.55 -24.14
C ASP A 22 28.82 -39.04 -25.41
N SER A 23 28.67 -37.73 -25.57
CA SER A 23 28.13 -37.10 -26.79
C SER A 23 29.17 -36.80 -27.88
N LEU A 24 30.47 -36.89 -27.56
CA LEU A 24 31.58 -36.61 -28.48
C LEU A 24 31.93 -37.87 -29.30
N GLU A 25 31.48 -37.90 -30.56
CA GLU A 25 31.64 -39.07 -31.45
C GLU A 25 33.08 -39.28 -31.98
N ASP A 26 33.92 -38.23 -32.04
CA ASP A 26 35.24 -38.23 -32.70
C ASP A 26 36.45 -38.48 -31.75
N LEU A 27 36.20 -38.87 -30.49
CA LEU A 27 37.28 -39.10 -29.50
C LEU A 27 37.97 -40.46 -29.68
N THR A 28 39.31 -40.44 -29.79
CA THR A 28 40.11 -41.69 -29.75
C THR A 28 39.92 -42.43 -28.42
N GLN A 29 39.89 -43.78 -28.46
CA GLN A 29 39.65 -44.63 -27.28
C GLN A 29 40.60 -44.34 -26.10
N GLY A 30 41.85 -43.95 -26.38
CA GLY A 30 42.84 -43.55 -25.38
C GLY A 30 42.55 -42.19 -24.73
N ASN A 31 42.09 -41.20 -25.50
CA ASN A 31 41.71 -39.88 -24.99
C ASN A 31 40.44 -39.97 -24.15
N ALA A 32 39.41 -40.69 -24.61
CA ALA A 32 38.17 -40.89 -23.85
C ALA A 32 38.44 -41.62 -22.51
N LYS A 33 39.30 -42.64 -22.50
CA LYS A 33 39.68 -43.35 -21.27
C LYS A 33 40.42 -42.45 -20.29
N THR A 34 41.35 -41.62 -20.76
CA THR A 34 42.10 -40.69 -19.92
C THR A 34 41.19 -39.58 -19.39
N ALA A 35 40.30 -39.03 -20.22
CA ALA A 35 39.33 -38.02 -19.80
C ALA A 35 38.35 -38.56 -18.75
N ARG A 36 37.85 -39.80 -18.90
CA ARG A 36 37.02 -40.46 -17.88
C ARG A 36 37.77 -40.71 -16.58
N ALA A 37 39.03 -41.13 -16.63
CA ALA A 37 39.85 -41.31 -15.43
C ALA A 37 40.09 -39.97 -14.68
N ILE A 38 40.30 -38.87 -15.41
CA ILE A 38 40.39 -37.53 -14.80
C ILE A 38 39.03 -37.12 -14.24
N CYS A 39 37.94 -37.38 -14.96
CA CYS A 39 36.58 -37.10 -14.53
C CYS A 39 36.22 -37.82 -13.22
N ASP A 40 36.69 -39.05 -13.03
CA ASP A 40 36.47 -39.83 -11.80
C ASP A 40 37.26 -39.28 -10.59
N LEU A 41 38.24 -38.41 -10.82
CA LEU A 41 39.06 -37.76 -9.79
C LEU A 41 38.59 -36.33 -9.45
N LEU A 42 37.56 -35.83 -10.14
CA LEU A 42 37.00 -34.51 -9.85
C LEU A 42 36.30 -34.55 -8.49
N ASP A 43 36.60 -33.55 -7.67
CA ASP A 43 35.90 -33.21 -6.45
C ASP A 43 34.55 -32.55 -6.74
N ASP A 44 33.86 -32.19 -5.67
CA ASP A 44 32.51 -31.64 -5.71
C ASP A 44 32.43 -30.25 -6.36
N ASP A 45 33.56 -29.53 -6.46
CA ASP A 45 33.69 -28.24 -7.15
C ASP A 45 34.05 -28.39 -8.63
N GLY A 46 34.10 -29.63 -9.13
CA GLY A 46 34.48 -29.93 -10.52
C GLY A 46 35.98 -29.74 -10.78
N LYS A 47 36.80 -29.80 -9.72
CA LYS A 47 38.24 -29.63 -9.78
C LYS A 47 38.96 -30.88 -9.30
N THR A 48 40.22 -31.04 -9.67
CA THR A 48 41.10 -32.06 -9.11
C THR A 48 42.51 -31.50 -9.06
N THR A 49 43.43 -32.21 -8.42
CA THR A 49 44.84 -31.77 -8.38
C THR A 49 45.64 -32.43 -9.49
N ILE A 50 46.58 -31.67 -10.05
CA ILE A 50 47.54 -32.17 -11.05
C ILE A 50 48.27 -33.41 -10.50
N ASP A 51 48.64 -33.41 -9.21
CA ASP A 51 49.33 -34.53 -8.59
C ASP A 51 48.46 -35.80 -8.50
N ALA A 52 47.16 -35.67 -8.21
CA ALA A 52 46.22 -36.80 -8.21
C ALA A 52 46.06 -37.39 -9.62
N VAL A 53 46.00 -36.53 -10.64
CA VAL A 53 45.92 -36.98 -12.04
C VAL A 53 47.22 -37.65 -12.49
N LEU A 54 48.39 -37.09 -12.14
CA LEU A 54 49.68 -37.70 -12.49
C LEU A 54 49.86 -39.10 -11.88
N ALA A 55 49.31 -39.35 -10.68
CA ALA A 55 49.35 -40.65 -10.03
C ALA A 55 48.57 -41.75 -10.76
N THR A 56 47.62 -41.38 -11.64
CA THR A 56 46.81 -42.34 -12.41
C THR A 56 47.35 -42.63 -13.81
N ILE A 57 48.39 -41.92 -14.26
CA ILE A 57 49.00 -42.07 -15.59
C ILE A 57 50.18 -43.05 -15.54
N THR A 58 50.07 -44.17 -16.24
CA THR A 58 51.15 -45.15 -16.41
C THR A 58 52.02 -44.79 -17.63
N SER A 59 52.97 -43.86 -17.48
CA SER A 59 53.91 -43.45 -18.54
C SER A 59 55.30 -43.17 -17.96
N ASP A 60 56.35 -43.34 -18.76
CA ASP A 60 57.74 -43.02 -18.36
C ASP A 60 57.94 -41.51 -18.08
N ASP A 61 57.09 -40.64 -18.65
CA ASP A 61 56.97 -39.21 -18.29
C ASP A 61 55.48 -38.78 -18.20
N PRO A 62 54.86 -38.90 -17.00
CA PRO A 62 53.46 -38.57 -16.78
C PRO A 62 53.10 -37.10 -17.04
N ARG A 63 54.03 -36.16 -16.81
CA ARG A 63 53.79 -34.72 -17.01
C ARG A 63 53.78 -34.36 -18.48
N GLU A 64 54.72 -34.90 -19.25
CA GLU A 64 54.74 -34.70 -20.70
C GLU A 64 53.52 -35.36 -21.37
N TYR A 65 53.11 -36.54 -20.89
CA TYR A 65 51.89 -37.21 -21.34
C TYR A 65 50.64 -36.37 -21.09
N LEU A 66 50.45 -35.84 -19.88
CA LEU A 66 49.29 -35.01 -19.52
C LEU A 66 49.23 -33.71 -20.37
N ARG A 67 50.39 -33.10 -20.64
CA ARG A 67 50.48 -31.92 -21.52
C ARG A 67 50.11 -32.23 -22.98
N LYS A 68 50.60 -33.35 -23.51
CA LYS A 68 50.24 -33.83 -24.86
C LYS A 68 48.77 -34.23 -24.94
N PHE A 69 48.22 -34.84 -23.89
CA PHE A 69 46.80 -35.13 -23.78
C PHE A 69 45.96 -33.86 -23.83
N LYS A 70 46.26 -32.83 -23.02
CA LYS A 70 45.53 -31.55 -23.02
C LYS A 70 45.42 -30.94 -24.41
N ASN A 71 46.53 -30.81 -25.12
CA ASN A 71 46.54 -30.19 -26.45
C ASN A 71 45.70 -30.99 -27.45
N ARG A 72 45.88 -32.32 -27.50
CA ARG A 72 45.12 -33.20 -28.41
C ARG A 72 43.64 -33.26 -28.05
N PHE A 73 43.31 -33.29 -26.76
CA PHE A 73 41.94 -33.37 -26.29
C PHE A 73 41.20 -32.06 -26.60
N ASN A 74 41.78 -30.91 -26.30
CA ASN A 74 41.17 -29.60 -26.54
C ASN A 74 41.03 -29.29 -28.05
N GLU A 75 41.91 -29.80 -28.89
CA GLU A 75 41.83 -29.66 -30.35
C GLU A 75 40.70 -30.54 -30.94
N VAL A 76 40.51 -31.76 -30.42
CA VAL A 76 39.47 -32.69 -30.91
C VAL A 76 38.08 -32.38 -30.34
N ALA A 77 38.01 -31.84 -29.13
CA ALA A 77 36.74 -31.53 -28.48
C ALA A 77 36.10 -30.20 -28.93
N ASP A 78 36.77 -29.44 -29.80
CA ASP A 78 36.29 -28.22 -30.48
C ASP A 78 35.51 -27.23 -29.58
N GLY A 79 36.00 -27.01 -28.36
CA GLY A 79 35.38 -26.09 -27.39
C GLY A 79 34.16 -26.62 -26.64
N ALA A 80 33.60 -27.77 -27.02
CA ALA A 80 32.52 -28.44 -26.27
C ALA A 80 33.00 -28.90 -24.88
N LEU A 81 34.25 -29.35 -24.79
CA LEU A 81 34.93 -29.66 -23.54
C LEU A 81 36.42 -29.27 -23.62
N THR A 82 36.91 -28.51 -22.65
CA THR A 82 38.30 -28.05 -22.59
C THR A 82 38.92 -28.44 -21.26
N VAL A 83 40.04 -29.13 -21.29
CA VAL A 83 40.84 -29.41 -20.10
C VAL A 83 41.71 -28.19 -19.79
N VAL A 84 41.57 -27.66 -18.59
CA VAL A 84 42.30 -26.49 -18.10
C VAL A 84 43.16 -26.89 -16.90
N PHE A 85 44.47 -26.73 -17.05
CA PHE A 85 45.44 -26.70 -15.95
C PHE A 85 46.63 -25.84 -16.34
N ASP A 86 47.20 -25.13 -15.36
CA ASP A 86 48.44 -24.38 -15.47
C ASP A 86 49.22 -24.51 -14.16
N GLY A 87 50.31 -25.29 -14.19
CA GLY A 87 51.16 -25.52 -13.02
C GLY A 87 51.87 -24.27 -12.47
N ARG A 88 51.76 -23.11 -13.15
CA ARG A 88 52.22 -21.81 -12.62
C ARG A 88 51.13 -21.04 -11.87
N ARG A 89 49.85 -21.32 -12.13
CA ARG A 89 48.69 -20.64 -11.52
C ARG A 89 48.08 -21.41 -10.35
N GLY A 90 48.44 -22.68 -10.18
CA GLY A 90 48.01 -23.49 -9.04
C GLY A 90 48.10 -24.99 -9.34
N PRO A 91 47.83 -25.85 -8.36
CA PRO A 91 47.81 -27.30 -8.54
C PRO A 91 46.49 -27.80 -9.17
N GLU A 92 45.55 -26.92 -9.50
CA GLU A 92 44.20 -27.29 -9.94
C GLU A 92 44.16 -27.71 -11.43
N LEU A 93 43.34 -28.72 -11.70
CA LEU A 93 42.99 -29.23 -13.02
C LEU A 93 41.46 -29.40 -13.06
N TYR A 94 40.83 -28.89 -14.10
CA TYR A 94 39.37 -28.98 -14.27
C TYR A 94 38.99 -29.01 -15.75
N PHE A 95 37.73 -29.35 -16.02
CA PHE A 95 37.13 -29.24 -17.35
C PHE A 95 36.25 -28.01 -17.44
N THR A 96 36.19 -27.39 -18.61
CA THR A 96 35.29 -26.29 -18.93
C THR A 96 34.55 -26.58 -20.23
N GLY A 97 33.38 -25.98 -20.46
CA GLY A 97 32.56 -26.24 -21.66
C GLY A 97 31.11 -25.80 -21.45
N SER A 98 30.26 -26.06 -22.43
CA SER A 98 28.81 -25.79 -22.40
C SER A 98 28.04 -27.12 -22.32
N ASP A 99 27.29 -27.34 -21.24
CA ASP A 99 26.39 -28.49 -21.09
C ASP A 99 25.02 -28.14 -21.67
N PRO A 100 24.62 -28.72 -22.83
CA PRO A 100 23.39 -28.32 -23.53
C PRO A 100 22.14 -28.48 -22.66
N ILE A 101 22.12 -29.46 -21.76
CA ILE A 101 20.96 -29.71 -20.89
C ILE A 101 20.86 -28.65 -19.80
N THR A 102 21.99 -28.28 -19.20
CA THR A 102 22.05 -27.23 -18.18
C THR A 102 21.75 -25.86 -18.79
N ASP A 103 22.20 -25.61 -20.02
CA ASP A 103 21.89 -24.40 -20.78
C ASP A 103 20.40 -24.32 -21.15
N ASP A 104 19.80 -25.44 -21.59
CA ASP A 104 18.35 -25.53 -21.85
C ASP A 104 17.51 -25.28 -20.57
N ILE A 105 17.94 -25.79 -19.41
CA ILE A 105 17.27 -25.54 -18.11
C ILE A 105 17.44 -24.09 -17.66
N ALA A 106 18.62 -23.49 -17.90
CA ALA A 106 18.87 -22.08 -17.64
C ALA A 106 17.98 -21.20 -18.53
N GLU A 107 17.85 -21.53 -19.82
CA GLU A 107 16.97 -20.84 -20.76
C GLU A 107 15.49 -20.99 -20.37
N TYR A 108 15.07 -22.21 -19.99
CA TYR A 108 13.73 -22.45 -19.45
C TYR A 108 13.43 -21.50 -18.29
N SER A 109 14.32 -21.44 -17.30
CA SER A 109 14.14 -20.60 -16.11
C SER A 109 14.15 -19.11 -16.49
N GLU A 110 15.04 -18.68 -17.39
CA GLU A 110 15.08 -17.30 -17.88
C GLU A 110 13.76 -16.92 -18.56
N ARG A 111 13.23 -17.77 -19.44
CA ARG A 111 11.93 -17.55 -20.11
C ARG A 111 10.76 -17.50 -19.13
N GLN A 112 10.74 -18.37 -18.12
CA GLN A 112 9.72 -18.33 -17.08
C GLN A 112 9.69 -16.97 -16.37
N THR A 113 10.86 -16.40 -16.05
CA THR A 113 10.91 -15.07 -15.44
C THR A 113 10.42 -13.94 -16.36
N ARG A 114 10.43 -14.13 -17.68
CA ARG A 114 9.95 -13.13 -18.65
C ARG A 114 8.43 -13.12 -18.79
N ARG A 115 7.73 -14.19 -18.38
CA ARG A 115 6.24 -14.23 -18.35
C ARG A 115 5.61 -13.18 -17.43
N HIS A 116 6.39 -12.64 -16.49
CA HIS A 116 5.97 -11.62 -15.54
C HIS A 116 6.37 -10.19 -15.95
N ALA A 117 7.02 -10.02 -17.11
CA ALA A 117 7.09 -8.72 -17.78
C ALA A 117 5.71 -8.38 -18.38
N PRO A 118 5.32 -7.10 -18.49
CA PRO A 118 4.08 -6.73 -19.15
C PRO A 118 4.01 -7.41 -20.52
N ARG A 119 2.89 -8.10 -20.70
CA ARG A 119 2.64 -9.11 -21.73
C ARG A 119 2.40 -8.43 -23.07
N GLU A 120 3.47 -8.00 -23.71
CA GLU A 120 3.60 -8.04 -25.18
C GLU A 120 4.80 -8.96 -25.46
N GLU A 121 4.72 -9.81 -26.49
CA GLU A 121 5.67 -10.90 -26.80
C GLU A 121 5.48 -12.25 -26.07
N LEU A 122 4.30 -12.86 -26.23
CA LEU A 122 4.23 -14.32 -26.40
C LEU A 122 2.96 -14.74 -27.16
N ILE A 123 2.86 -14.23 -28.38
CA ILE A 123 2.14 -14.90 -29.46
C ILE A 123 3.14 -14.95 -30.60
N ASP A 124 3.95 -16.00 -30.63
CA ASP A 124 4.59 -16.40 -31.88
C ASP A 124 4.39 -17.89 -32.09
N ALA A 125 3.16 -18.20 -32.48
CA ALA A 125 2.85 -19.28 -33.40
C ALA A 125 1.46 -19.00 -34.00
N ARG A 126 1.48 -18.27 -35.13
CA ARG A 126 0.37 -17.97 -36.07
C ARG A 126 -0.47 -16.72 -35.77
N ALA A 127 0.14 -15.57 -35.99
CA ALA A 127 -0.27 -14.62 -37.02
C ALA A 127 0.80 -13.52 -37.04
N THR A 128 1.31 -13.15 -38.20
CA THR A 128 2.12 -11.96 -38.37
C THR A 128 1.31 -10.75 -37.90
N ASP A 129 1.57 -10.25 -36.68
CA ASP A 129 1.07 -8.95 -36.23
C ASP A 129 1.91 -7.87 -36.94
N ASN A 130 1.64 -7.72 -38.23
CA ASN A 130 2.13 -6.59 -38.99
C ASN A 130 1.36 -5.36 -38.46
N VAL A 131 2.00 -4.56 -37.62
CA VAL A 131 1.47 -3.24 -37.23
C VAL A 131 1.61 -2.32 -38.44
N LEU A 132 0.50 -1.73 -38.90
CA LEU A 132 0.48 -0.80 -40.00
C LEU A 132 0.24 0.61 -39.46
N ARG A 133 1.19 1.52 -39.63
CA ARG A 133 1.12 2.92 -39.19
C ARG A 133 0.73 3.80 -40.38
N ILE A 134 -0.37 4.52 -40.27
CA ILE A 134 -0.87 5.40 -41.32
C ILE A 134 -0.90 6.85 -40.83
N TYR A 135 -0.22 7.74 -41.56
CA TYR A 135 -0.27 9.18 -41.33
C TYR A 135 -1.36 9.82 -42.19
N LEU A 136 -2.34 10.48 -41.55
CA LEU A 136 -3.40 11.24 -42.21
C LEU A 136 -3.04 12.72 -42.16
N SER A 137 -2.67 13.27 -43.31
CA SER A 137 -2.26 14.67 -43.43
C SER A 137 -3.39 15.55 -43.97
N PHE A 138 -3.73 16.59 -43.20
CA PHE A 138 -4.62 17.69 -43.60
C PHE A 138 -4.34 18.95 -42.78
N LEU A 139 -4.76 20.13 -43.28
CA LEU A 139 -4.59 21.38 -42.56
C LEU A 139 -5.60 21.52 -41.41
N GLU A 140 -5.17 22.10 -40.29
CA GLU A 140 -6.06 22.43 -39.16
C GLU A 140 -7.21 23.35 -39.60
N GLU A 141 -6.93 24.28 -40.52
CA GLU A 141 -7.94 25.20 -41.09
C GLU A 141 -9.03 24.49 -41.90
N ASP A 142 -8.76 23.26 -42.35
CA ASP A 142 -9.68 22.42 -43.12
C ASP A 142 -10.26 21.27 -42.29
N GLU A 143 -10.01 21.23 -40.97
CA GLU A 143 -10.47 20.17 -40.08
C GLU A 143 -11.99 19.94 -40.18
N ARG A 144 -12.78 21.00 -40.32
CA ARG A 144 -14.24 20.89 -40.53
C ARG A 144 -14.65 20.10 -41.78
N LEU A 145 -13.82 20.14 -42.82
CA LEU A 145 -14.05 19.44 -44.09
C LEU A 145 -13.34 18.08 -44.13
N ALA A 146 -12.16 18.00 -43.52
CA ALA A 146 -11.28 16.84 -43.56
C ALA A 146 -11.63 15.77 -42.51
N ALA A 147 -12.07 16.16 -41.31
CA ALA A 147 -12.33 15.21 -40.21
C ALA A 147 -13.37 14.13 -40.57
N PRO A 148 -14.52 14.44 -41.22
CA PRO A 148 -15.47 13.40 -41.62
C PRO A 148 -14.88 12.42 -42.66
N CYS A 149 -13.99 12.89 -43.53
CA CYS A 149 -13.29 12.05 -44.51
C CYS A 149 -12.25 11.17 -43.82
N ALA A 150 -11.49 11.72 -42.88
CA ALA A 150 -10.51 11.01 -42.07
C ALA A 150 -11.16 9.90 -41.24
N ASP A 151 -12.25 10.19 -40.52
CA ASP A 151 -13.00 9.21 -39.72
C ASP A 151 -13.49 8.05 -40.60
N LEU A 152 -14.02 8.37 -41.79
CA LEU A 152 -14.51 7.38 -42.75
C LEU A 152 -13.39 6.48 -43.31
N ILE A 153 -12.21 7.05 -43.60
CA ILE A 153 -11.04 6.26 -44.04
C ILE A 153 -10.53 5.39 -42.88
N GLU A 154 -10.45 5.92 -41.66
CA GLU A 154 -10.02 5.16 -40.49
C GLU A 154 -10.92 3.95 -40.23
N ASP A 155 -12.25 4.17 -40.22
CA ASP A 155 -13.21 3.11 -39.98
C ASP A 155 -13.17 2.05 -41.09
N ALA A 156 -13.06 2.47 -42.35
CA ALA A 156 -12.97 1.55 -43.48
C ALA A 156 -11.68 0.71 -43.46
N VAL A 157 -10.54 1.32 -43.11
CA VAL A 157 -9.26 0.61 -43.02
C VAL A 157 -9.21 -0.31 -41.79
N LYS A 158 -9.68 0.15 -40.63
CA LYS A 158 -9.81 -0.67 -39.42
C LYS A 158 -10.75 -1.85 -39.66
N ALA A 159 -11.80 -1.69 -40.46
CA ALA A 159 -12.70 -2.79 -40.83
C ALA A 159 -12.10 -3.71 -41.90
N GLY A 160 -11.47 -3.16 -42.94
CA GLY A 160 -11.02 -3.91 -44.12
C GLY A 160 -9.68 -4.65 -43.94
N LEU A 161 -8.81 -4.19 -43.04
CA LEU A 161 -7.49 -4.78 -42.80
C LEU A 161 -7.33 -5.43 -41.43
N LYS A 162 -8.40 -5.46 -40.60
CA LYS A 162 -8.40 -5.98 -39.22
C LYS A 162 -7.79 -7.38 -39.07
N ASP A 163 -8.04 -8.24 -40.05
CA ASP A 163 -7.63 -9.65 -39.99
C ASP A 163 -6.16 -9.85 -40.38
N ARG A 164 -5.48 -8.82 -40.90
CA ARG A 164 -4.13 -8.90 -41.45
C ARG A 164 -3.14 -7.93 -40.81
N TYR A 165 -3.60 -6.78 -40.35
CA TYR A 165 -2.77 -5.73 -39.76
C TYR A 165 -3.42 -5.12 -38.53
N ARG A 166 -2.60 -4.81 -37.51
CA ARG A 166 -3.01 -3.93 -36.41
C ARG A 166 -2.73 -2.49 -36.84
N VAL A 167 -3.77 -1.78 -37.31
CA VAL A 167 -3.60 -0.43 -37.90
C VAL A 167 -3.63 0.66 -36.82
N THR A 168 -2.68 1.58 -36.87
CA THR A 168 -2.60 2.78 -36.02
C THR A 168 -2.58 4.02 -36.90
N PHE A 169 -3.25 5.09 -36.46
CA PHE A 169 -3.39 6.33 -37.22
C PHE A 169 -2.77 7.51 -36.46
N PHE A 170 -2.09 8.38 -37.20
CA PHE A 170 -1.59 9.66 -36.73
C PHE A 170 -2.22 10.75 -37.58
N ARG A 171 -2.89 11.74 -36.98
CA ARG A 171 -3.40 12.91 -37.72
C ARG A 171 -2.45 14.09 -37.55
N SER A 172 -2.24 14.87 -38.61
CA SER A 172 -1.45 16.11 -38.54
C SER A 172 -1.94 17.11 -37.48
N THR A 173 -3.23 17.06 -37.10
CA THR A 173 -3.83 17.91 -36.06
C THR A 173 -3.69 17.37 -34.63
N GLN A 174 -3.25 16.13 -34.43
CA GLN A 174 -3.11 15.49 -33.11
C GLN A 174 -1.74 15.80 -32.47
N VAL A 175 -1.49 17.07 -32.13
CA VAL A 175 -0.29 17.47 -31.38
C VAL A 175 -0.69 18.13 -30.05
N SER A 176 -0.19 17.59 -28.94
CA SER A 176 -0.48 18.08 -27.59
C SER A 176 0.11 19.48 -27.35
N VAL A 177 -0.66 20.34 -26.67
CA VAL A 177 -0.24 21.70 -26.31
C VAL A 177 0.96 21.65 -25.36
N GLY A 178 2.10 22.20 -25.78
CA GLY A 178 3.34 22.27 -24.97
C GLY A 178 4.54 21.49 -25.54
N VAL A 179 4.35 20.74 -26.63
CA VAL A 179 5.42 19.99 -27.33
C VAL A 179 5.77 20.73 -28.64
N PRO A 180 7.04 20.73 -29.11
CA PRO A 180 7.37 21.36 -30.39
C PRO A 180 6.62 20.67 -31.55
N ILE A 181 5.76 21.44 -32.22
CA ILE A 181 4.78 20.91 -33.19
C ILE A 181 5.46 20.27 -34.39
N ASP A 182 6.46 20.96 -34.96
CA ASP A 182 7.14 20.50 -36.17
C ASP A 182 7.95 19.23 -35.95
N SER A 183 8.67 19.10 -34.81
CA SER A 183 9.44 17.88 -34.54
C SER A 183 8.56 16.66 -34.29
N THR A 184 7.39 16.87 -33.69
CA THR A 184 6.41 15.80 -33.42
C THR A 184 5.79 15.30 -34.72
N ARG A 185 5.43 16.21 -35.64
CA ARG A 185 4.94 15.84 -36.98
C ARG A 185 6.01 15.13 -37.82
N ASP A 186 7.25 15.60 -37.77
CA ASP A 186 8.39 14.97 -38.45
C ASP A 186 8.65 13.54 -37.94
N GLU A 187 8.46 13.29 -36.64
CA GLU A 187 8.59 11.97 -36.03
C GLU A 187 7.43 11.05 -36.41
N MET A 188 6.19 11.55 -36.33
CA MET A 188 4.99 10.80 -36.72
C MET A 188 5.01 10.37 -38.20
N ILE A 189 5.42 11.27 -39.10
CA ILE A 189 5.54 10.96 -40.53
C ILE A 189 6.67 9.95 -40.76
N ARG A 190 7.83 10.12 -40.12
CA ARG A 190 8.96 9.20 -40.31
C ARG A 190 8.67 7.77 -39.83
N HIS A 191 7.81 7.63 -38.84
CA HIS A 191 7.38 6.33 -38.32
C HIS A 191 6.14 5.76 -39.01
N ALA A 192 5.52 6.49 -39.95
CA ALA A 192 4.38 5.99 -40.71
C ALA A 192 4.84 5.11 -41.87
N ASP A 193 4.21 3.94 -42.02
CA ASP A 193 4.46 3.04 -43.15
C ASP A 193 3.80 3.59 -44.43
N ILE A 194 2.62 4.24 -44.30
CA ILE A 194 1.88 4.86 -45.42
C ILE A 194 1.39 6.25 -45.02
N ALA A 195 1.46 7.20 -45.94
CA ALA A 195 0.85 8.53 -45.80
C ALA A 195 -0.39 8.67 -46.71
N VAL A 196 -1.47 9.21 -46.15
CA VAL A 196 -2.71 9.56 -46.87
C VAL A 196 -2.94 11.06 -46.72
N VAL A 197 -3.01 11.79 -47.83
CA VAL A 197 -3.17 13.25 -47.87
C VAL A 197 -4.60 13.59 -48.25
N LEU A 198 -5.29 14.36 -47.41
CA LEU A 198 -6.62 14.91 -47.73
C LEU A 198 -6.43 16.30 -48.32
N LEU A 199 -6.50 16.38 -49.64
CA LEU A 199 -6.05 17.53 -50.42
C LEU A 199 -7.16 18.56 -50.65
N SER A 200 -6.90 19.81 -50.25
CA SER A 200 -7.69 21.00 -50.57
C SER A 200 -6.84 22.02 -51.35
N ASN A 201 -7.45 23.06 -51.92
CA ASN A 201 -6.69 24.16 -52.53
C ASN A 201 -5.83 24.90 -51.49
N LYS A 202 -6.24 24.95 -50.22
CA LYS A 202 -5.42 25.56 -49.17
C LYS A 202 -4.21 24.69 -48.80
N TYR A 203 -4.38 23.37 -48.77
CA TYR A 203 -3.28 22.43 -48.54
C TYR A 203 -2.16 22.62 -49.58
N LEU A 204 -2.51 22.90 -50.84
CA LEU A 204 -1.52 23.20 -51.89
C LEU A 204 -0.86 24.58 -51.77
N LEU A 205 -1.48 25.52 -51.05
CA LEU A 205 -0.91 26.85 -50.81
C LEU A 205 -0.01 26.88 -49.57
N GLU A 206 -0.11 25.89 -48.68
CA GLU A 206 0.79 25.72 -47.54
C GLU A 206 1.96 24.79 -47.92
N GLU A 207 3.14 25.38 -48.17
CA GLU A 207 4.31 24.63 -48.64
C GLU A 207 4.88 23.68 -47.56
N ASN A 208 4.70 23.98 -46.26
CA ASN A 208 5.39 23.29 -45.17
C ASN A 208 4.96 21.82 -44.95
N GLU A 209 3.66 21.53 -44.81
CA GLU A 209 3.20 20.15 -44.56
C GLU A 209 3.27 19.30 -45.85
N ALA A 210 3.02 19.91 -47.01
CA ALA A 210 3.13 19.24 -48.30
C ALA A 210 4.56 18.78 -48.60
N GLU A 211 5.55 19.65 -48.39
CA GLU A 211 6.98 19.29 -48.52
C GLU A 211 7.40 18.24 -47.50
N ARG A 212 6.94 18.34 -46.25
CA ARG A 212 7.25 17.39 -45.17
C ARG A 212 6.77 15.98 -45.48
N VAL A 213 5.52 15.84 -45.95
CA VAL A 213 4.98 14.53 -46.35
C VAL A 213 5.72 14.01 -47.58
N HIS A 214 5.94 14.83 -48.60
CA HIS A 214 6.63 14.40 -49.82
C HIS A 214 8.08 13.96 -49.55
N ALA A 215 8.78 14.59 -48.61
CA ALA A 215 10.15 14.24 -48.25
C ALA A 215 10.28 12.82 -47.65
N SER A 216 9.27 12.35 -46.93
CA SER A 216 9.27 11.02 -46.30
C SER A 216 8.53 9.97 -47.13
N HIS A 217 7.45 10.38 -47.80
CA HIS A 217 6.60 9.54 -48.65
C HIS A 217 6.41 10.22 -50.02
N PRO A 218 7.27 9.93 -51.01
CA PRO A 218 7.22 10.58 -52.33
C PRO A 218 5.92 10.30 -53.10
N HIS A 219 5.27 9.17 -52.82
CA HIS A 219 4.00 8.73 -53.43
C HIS A 219 2.94 8.47 -52.35
N PRO A 220 2.39 9.52 -51.69
CA PRO A 220 1.31 9.35 -50.73
C PRO A 220 -0.02 9.09 -51.44
N ILE A 221 -0.98 8.47 -50.77
CA ILE A 221 -2.33 8.29 -51.33
C ILE A 221 -3.09 9.62 -51.19
N ILE A 222 -3.50 10.23 -52.29
CA ILE A 222 -4.10 11.57 -52.27
C ILE A 222 -5.61 11.50 -52.49
N VAL A 223 -6.39 11.95 -51.50
CA VAL A 223 -7.85 12.04 -51.57
C VAL A 223 -8.24 13.50 -51.74
N MET A 224 -8.94 13.84 -52.84
CA MET A 224 -9.39 15.22 -53.06
C MET A 224 -10.60 15.56 -52.18
N LEU A 225 -10.46 16.53 -51.27
CA LEU A 225 -11.59 17.07 -50.51
C LEU A 225 -12.48 17.94 -51.40
N GLU A 226 -11.88 18.75 -52.26
CA GLU A 226 -12.56 19.61 -53.24
C GLU A 226 -11.95 19.47 -54.64
N ASN A 227 -12.69 19.87 -55.67
CA ASN A 227 -12.21 19.77 -57.04
C ASN A 227 -11.14 20.83 -57.33
N ILE A 228 -9.92 20.36 -57.54
CA ILE A 228 -8.79 21.17 -57.97
C ILE A 228 -8.77 21.20 -59.51
N GLY A 229 -8.75 22.40 -60.09
CA GLY A 229 -8.82 22.57 -61.54
C GLY A 229 -7.63 21.95 -62.28
N PRO A 230 -7.79 21.45 -63.52
CA PRO A 230 -6.73 20.75 -64.26
C PRO A 230 -5.51 21.62 -64.61
N SER A 231 -5.57 22.93 -64.37
CA SER A 231 -4.47 23.88 -64.56
C SER A 231 -3.76 24.31 -63.27
N ALA A 232 -4.20 23.85 -62.09
CA ALA A 232 -3.55 24.17 -60.82
C ALA A 232 -2.23 23.38 -60.65
N SER A 233 -1.20 24.04 -60.12
CA SER A 233 0.05 23.35 -59.75
C SER A 233 -0.23 22.33 -58.65
N MET A 234 0.38 21.15 -58.75
CA MET A 234 0.26 20.08 -57.77
C MET A 234 1.58 19.80 -57.06
N GLU A 235 2.63 20.58 -57.35
CA GLU A 235 3.92 20.45 -56.67
C GLU A 235 3.71 20.55 -55.14
N PRO A 236 4.33 19.66 -54.33
CA PRO A 236 5.34 18.64 -54.70
C PRO A 236 4.77 17.27 -55.14
N PHE A 237 3.45 17.09 -55.18
CA PHE A 237 2.81 15.80 -55.48
C PHE A 237 2.54 15.55 -56.97
N GLU A 238 2.44 14.27 -57.34
CA GLU A 238 2.06 13.88 -58.69
C GLU A 238 0.56 13.57 -58.82
N ARG A 239 -0.07 14.03 -59.92
CA ARG A 239 -1.51 13.77 -60.17
C ARG A 239 -1.88 12.29 -60.31
N ARG A 240 -0.89 11.42 -60.56
CA ARG A 240 -1.11 9.97 -60.66
C ARG A 240 -1.42 9.32 -59.31
N ASP A 241 -1.04 9.97 -58.21
CA ASP A 241 -1.23 9.48 -56.84
C ASP A 241 -2.62 9.87 -56.27
N ILE A 242 -3.42 10.61 -57.06
CA ILE A 242 -4.80 10.99 -56.72
C ILE A 242 -5.73 9.79 -56.89
N VAL A 243 -6.49 9.49 -55.84
CA VAL A 243 -7.55 8.49 -55.87
C VAL A 243 -8.60 8.88 -56.91
N PRO A 244 -8.86 8.05 -57.94
CA PRO A 244 -9.77 8.38 -59.02
C PRO A 244 -11.21 8.47 -58.50
N GLY A 245 -11.87 9.61 -58.71
CA GLY A 245 -13.24 9.83 -58.24
C GLY A 245 -13.63 11.32 -58.25
N ALA A 246 -14.88 11.61 -57.87
CA ALA A 246 -15.27 12.97 -57.54
C ALA A 246 -14.67 13.39 -56.19
N SER A 247 -14.45 14.69 -55.96
CA SER A 247 -14.00 15.17 -54.66
C SER A 247 -15.01 14.83 -53.54
N PHE A 248 -14.53 14.64 -52.32
CA PHE A 248 -15.35 14.28 -51.16
C PHE A 248 -16.54 15.23 -50.94
N ILE A 249 -16.35 16.55 -51.13
CA ILE A 249 -17.43 17.55 -51.00
C ILE A 249 -18.52 17.36 -52.07
N GLN A 250 -18.16 17.08 -53.32
CA GLN A 250 -19.14 16.80 -54.36
C GLN A 250 -19.94 15.52 -54.10
N MET A 251 -19.32 14.54 -53.43
CA MET A 251 -20.03 13.33 -53.02
C MET A 251 -21.06 13.65 -51.93
N GLN A 252 -20.70 14.49 -50.95
CA GLN A 252 -21.61 14.97 -49.91
C GLN A 252 -22.78 15.80 -50.47
N GLU A 253 -22.56 16.64 -51.48
CA GLU A 253 -23.60 17.55 -52.01
C GLU A 253 -24.59 16.89 -53.00
N SER A 254 -24.38 15.63 -53.39
CA SER A 254 -25.25 14.92 -54.35
C SER A 254 -26.49 14.27 -53.70
N THR A 255 -27.66 14.42 -54.34
CA THR A 255 -29.02 14.34 -53.76
C THR A 255 -29.42 13.01 -53.07
N ARG A 256 -29.94 13.13 -51.84
CA ARG A 256 -30.70 12.20 -50.96
C ARG A 256 -30.96 10.77 -51.51
N GLY A 257 -30.21 9.81 -50.99
CA GLY A 257 -30.53 8.37 -51.02
C GLY A 257 -29.33 7.45 -51.28
N THR A 258 -28.27 7.96 -51.93
CA THR A 258 -27.06 7.18 -52.31
C THR A 258 -25.76 7.77 -51.77
N GLN A 259 -25.81 8.74 -50.85
CA GLN A 259 -24.64 9.43 -50.28
C GLN A 259 -23.66 8.47 -49.60
N THR A 260 -24.13 7.60 -48.70
CA THR A 260 -23.28 6.63 -47.99
C THR A 260 -22.64 5.58 -48.90
N ALA A 261 -23.24 5.26 -50.05
CA ALA A 261 -22.68 4.27 -50.96
C ALA A 261 -21.44 4.77 -51.71
N LYS A 262 -21.41 6.05 -52.13
CA LYS A 262 -20.28 6.63 -52.85
C LYS A 262 -19.10 6.97 -51.93
N GLU A 263 -19.39 7.46 -50.72
CA GLU A 263 -18.38 7.71 -49.69
C GLU A 263 -17.71 6.40 -49.27
N GLN A 264 -18.50 5.34 -49.05
CA GLN A 264 -17.95 4.01 -48.76
C GLN A 264 -17.14 3.44 -49.93
N ASP A 265 -17.53 3.70 -51.18
CA ASP A 265 -16.77 3.28 -52.38
C ASP A 265 -15.39 3.97 -52.45
N LEU A 266 -15.32 5.26 -52.10
CA LEU A 266 -14.06 5.98 -51.95
C LEU A 266 -13.19 5.36 -50.84
N ALA A 267 -13.76 5.12 -49.64
CA ALA A 267 -13.05 4.51 -48.52
C ALA A 267 -12.50 3.12 -48.89
N ASN A 268 -13.33 2.30 -49.53
CA ASN A 268 -12.94 0.96 -50.00
C ASN A 268 -11.84 1.03 -51.07
N THR A 269 -11.86 2.05 -51.93
CA THR A 269 -10.81 2.29 -52.92
C THR A 269 -9.48 2.63 -52.22
N VAL A 270 -9.51 3.50 -51.19
CA VAL A 270 -8.32 3.82 -50.37
C VAL A 270 -7.77 2.57 -49.69
N VAL A 271 -8.63 1.74 -49.09
CA VAL A 271 -8.23 0.45 -48.48
C VAL A 271 -7.56 -0.46 -49.51
N SER A 272 -8.08 -0.52 -50.74
CA SER A 272 -7.51 -1.34 -51.81
C SER A 272 -6.15 -0.85 -52.30
N LEU A 273 -5.93 0.46 -52.28
CA LEU A 273 -4.64 1.07 -52.62
C LEU A 273 -3.60 0.81 -51.53
N ILE A 274 -3.99 0.97 -50.26
CA ILE A 274 -3.16 0.62 -49.09
C ILE A 274 -2.75 -0.86 -49.18
N ASP A 275 -3.70 -1.77 -49.45
CA ASP A 275 -3.41 -3.21 -49.56
C ASP A 275 -2.54 -3.56 -50.78
N ARG A 276 -2.52 -2.71 -51.82
CA ARG A 276 -1.67 -2.90 -53.00
C ARG A 276 -0.23 -2.45 -52.71
N GLU A 277 -0.04 -1.27 -52.13
CA GLU A 277 1.28 -0.78 -51.71
C GLU A 277 1.97 -1.78 -50.78
N LEU A 278 1.23 -2.35 -49.81
CA LEU A 278 1.75 -3.36 -48.90
C LEU A 278 2.14 -4.69 -49.55
N ARG A 279 1.67 -4.98 -50.78
CA ARG A 279 2.03 -6.20 -51.52
C ARG A 279 3.23 -6.00 -52.45
N ASP A 280 3.44 -4.79 -52.95
CA ASP A 280 4.53 -4.50 -53.90
C ASP A 280 5.91 -4.42 -53.22
N GLU A 281 5.99 -4.21 -51.90
CA GLU A 281 7.25 -4.27 -51.12
C GLU A 281 7.83 -5.70 -50.93
N LEU A 282 7.12 -6.76 -51.33
CA LEU A 282 7.50 -8.17 -51.12
C LEU A 282 8.21 -8.87 -52.30
N ALA A 283 8.78 -8.13 -53.27
CA ALA A 283 9.58 -8.70 -54.37
C ALA A 283 11.11 -8.64 -54.09
N PRO A 284 11.89 -9.73 -54.32
CA PRO A 284 13.30 -9.79 -53.92
C PRO A 284 14.26 -9.21 -54.99
N ALA A 285 15.24 -8.41 -54.57
CA ALA A 285 16.42 -8.05 -55.36
C ALA A 285 17.73 -8.12 -54.53
N PRO A 286 18.90 -8.36 -55.15
CA PRO A 286 20.02 -9.10 -54.55
C PRO A 286 21.08 -8.25 -53.82
N ARG A 287 21.80 -8.93 -52.91
CA ARG A 287 22.87 -8.46 -52.03
C ARG A 287 23.99 -7.66 -52.71
N SER A 288 24.41 -6.57 -52.07
CA SER A 288 25.82 -6.18 -51.97
C SER A 288 26.07 -5.44 -50.66
N SER A 289 27.04 -5.92 -49.88
CA SER A 289 27.53 -5.29 -48.64
C SER A 289 28.56 -4.22 -48.98
N PRO A 290 28.70 -3.17 -48.15
CA PRO A 290 30.03 -2.70 -47.76
C PRO A 290 30.22 -2.79 -46.24
N ALA A 291 31.47 -3.08 -45.88
CA ALA A 291 31.95 -3.38 -44.54
C ALA A 291 31.72 -2.23 -43.55
N LEU A 292 31.22 -2.58 -42.36
CA LEU A 292 31.19 -1.70 -41.18
C LEU A 292 32.57 -1.70 -40.53
N SER A 293 33.08 -0.49 -40.29
CA SER A 293 34.35 -0.21 -39.65
C SER A 293 34.38 -0.62 -38.17
N GLU A 294 35.57 -1.00 -37.70
CA GLU A 294 35.92 -1.45 -36.34
C GLU A 294 35.54 -0.47 -35.21
N GLU A 295 35.08 0.75 -35.51
CA GLU A 295 34.66 1.75 -34.52
C GLU A 295 33.25 1.51 -33.96
N VAL A 296 32.36 0.80 -34.68
CA VAL A 296 31.02 0.45 -34.18
C VAL A 296 31.07 -0.75 -33.22
N ALA A 297 32.06 -1.63 -33.36
CA ALA A 297 32.21 -2.81 -32.51
C ALA A 297 32.65 -2.46 -31.08
N GLU A 298 33.35 -1.34 -30.88
CA GLU A 298 33.77 -0.89 -29.54
C GLU A 298 32.64 -0.15 -28.80
N ALA A 299 31.77 0.56 -29.54
CA ALA A 299 30.57 1.20 -28.98
C ALA A 299 29.47 0.20 -28.56
N LEU A 300 29.42 -0.99 -29.18
CA LEU A 300 28.45 -2.04 -28.85
C LEU A 300 28.83 -2.90 -27.64
N SER A 301 30.06 -2.81 -27.11
CA SER A 301 30.48 -3.56 -25.92
C SER A 301 30.13 -2.91 -24.58
N LYS A 302 29.64 -1.65 -24.60
CA LYS A 302 29.18 -0.92 -23.40
C LYS A 302 27.64 -0.81 -23.28
N ARG A 303 26.90 -1.52 -24.12
CA ARG A 303 25.43 -1.61 -24.03
C ARG A 303 25.00 -3.04 -23.72
N SER A 304 25.18 -3.42 -22.47
CA SER A 304 24.50 -4.57 -21.87
C SER A 304 23.66 -4.10 -20.69
N THR A 305 22.54 -3.46 -20.97
CA THR A 305 21.50 -3.18 -19.97
C THR A 305 20.16 -3.07 -20.67
N PHE A 306 19.27 -4.01 -20.35
CA PHE A 306 17.80 -3.96 -20.30
C PHE A 306 17.04 -2.83 -21.04
N ASP A 307 15.98 -3.22 -21.77
CA ASP A 307 14.95 -2.32 -22.32
C ASP A 307 13.61 -2.48 -21.52
N PRO A 308 12.67 -1.50 -21.51
CA PRO A 308 12.42 -0.66 -20.34
C PRO A 308 10.91 -0.37 -20.12
N ALA A 309 10.36 -0.67 -18.95
CA ALA A 309 9.04 -0.09 -18.62
C ALA A 309 8.86 0.15 -17.13
N ILE A 310 9.44 -0.73 -16.29
CA ILE A 310 9.46 -0.53 -14.84
C ILE A 310 10.89 -0.64 -14.33
N GLN A 311 11.41 0.48 -13.84
CA GLN A 311 12.66 0.54 -13.10
C GLN A 311 12.39 0.17 -11.62
N LEU A 312 13.08 -0.87 -11.16
CA LEU A 312 12.81 -1.55 -9.89
C LEU A 312 13.41 -0.82 -8.68
N VAL A 313 12.87 -1.10 -7.49
CA VAL A 313 13.36 -0.61 -6.20
C VAL A 313 13.62 -1.81 -5.29
N ASP A 314 14.71 -1.76 -4.52
CA ASP A 314 15.13 -2.88 -3.67
C ASP A 314 14.10 -3.16 -2.58
N ALA A 315 13.76 -4.44 -2.39
CA ALA A 315 12.81 -4.86 -1.38
C ALA A 315 13.49 -5.07 -0.03
N HIS A 316 12.78 -4.74 1.06
CA HIS A 316 13.22 -4.95 2.43
C HIS A 316 12.57 -6.21 3.02
N ALA A 317 13.28 -6.93 3.88
CA ALA A 317 12.68 -8.04 4.65
C ALA A 317 13.18 -8.10 6.08
N ALA A 318 12.29 -8.54 6.97
CA ALA A 318 12.67 -9.03 8.28
C ALA A 318 13.22 -10.46 8.14
N VAL A 319 14.38 -10.70 8.76
CA VAL A 319 15.05 -12.01 8.78
C VAL A 319 14.68 -12.68 10.10
N GLY A 320 13.99 -13.82 10.07
CA GLY A 320 13.61 -14.55 11.27
C GLY A 320 14.33 -15.89 11.39
N THR A 321 14.82 -16.22 12.58
CA THR A 321 15.04 -17.62 13.00
C THR A 321 13.85 -18.10 13.82
N PHE A 322 13.42 -19.35 13.63
CA PHE A 322 12.16 -19.89 14.15
C PHE A 322 12.00 -19.92 15.69
N ASP A 323 13.01 -19.50 16.46
CA ASP A 323 12.97 -19.47 17.93
C ASP A 323 12.41 -18.15 18.53
N ASP A 324 12.26 -17.08 17.75
CA ASP A 324 11.84 -15.75 18.27
C ASP A 324 10.31 -15.54 18.24
N ARG A 325 9.63 -16.12 19.24
CA ARG A 325 8.16 -16.22 19.35
C ARG A 325 7.36 -14.92 19.54
N GLN A 326 7.93 -13.71 19.64
CA GLN A 326 7.18 -12.59 20.24
C GLN A 326 7.40 -11.15 19.68
N ALA A 327 8.16 -10.93 18.62
CA ALA A 327 8.58 -9.55 18.26
C ALA A 327 7.82 -8.86 17.10
N PHE A 328 6.71 -9.41 16.59
CA PHE A 328 6.09 -8.91 15.34
C PHE A 328 4.90 -7.95 15.51
N ASP A 329 4.42 -7.68 16.73
CA ASP A 329 3.20 -6.88 16.96
C ASP A 329 3.44 -5.36 17.12
N SER A 330 4.64 -4.85 16.82
CA SER A 330 4.89 -3.40 16.80
C SER A 330 6.02 -3.03 15.84
N PRO A 331 5.80 -2.13 14.86
CA PRO A 331 6.88 -1.67 13.96
C PRO A 331 8.01 -0.93 14.69
N SER A 332 7.80 -0.54 15.96
CA SER A 332 8.76 0.19 16.78
C SER A 332 9.71 -0.67 17.62
N ARG A 333 9.59 -2.01 17.61
CA ARG A 333 10.49 -2.92 18.35
C ARG A 333 11.02 -4.10 17.51
N ILE A 334 11.32 -3.84 16.24
CA ILE A 334 12.09 -4.79 15.43
C ILE A 334 13.55 -4.70 15.86
N ASN A 335 14.12 -5.81 16.33
CA ASN A 335 15.53 -5.91 16.72
C ASN A 335 16.40 -5.56 15.50
N ARG A 336 17.21 -4.50 15.57
CA ARG A 336 17.99 -3.95 14.43
C ARG A 336 19.00 -4.93 13.81
N ASP A 337 19.27 -6.07 14.46
CA ASP A 337 20.24 -7.06 14.03
C ASP A 337 19.69 -8.08 12.99
N ALA A 338 18.38 -8.06 12.68
CA ALA A 338 17.72 -9.08 11.86
C ALA A 338 16.93 -8.50 10.67
N TYR A 339 17.54 -7.56 9.94
CA TYR A 339 16.92 -6.81 8.83
C TYR A 339 17.81 -6.84 7.59
N THR A 340 17.23 -7.06 6.40
CA THR A 340 17.96 -6.91 5.12
C THR A 340 17.33 -5.80 4.28
N SER A 341 18.18 -4.89 3.79
CA SER A 341 17.82 -3.81 2.87
C SER A 341 17.81 -4.24 1.41
N ASP A 342 18.39 -5.40 1.10
CA ASP A 342 18.35 -5.99 -0.24
C ASP A 342 18.03 -7.48 -0.10
N VAL A 343 16.78 -7.84 -0.40
CA VAL A 343 16.32 -9.23 -0.34
C VAL A 343 16.94 -10.07 -1.45
N VAL A 344 17.19 -9.51 -2.63
CA VAL A 344 17.69 -10.26 -3.79
C VAL A 344 19.15 -10.64 -3.56
N GLU A 345 19.98 -9.69 -3.13
CA GLU A 345 21.38 -9.97 -2.80
C GLU A 345 21.51 -10.88 -1.58
N ARG A 346 20.65 -10.73 -0.56
CA ARG A 346 20.61 -11.65 0.58
C ARG A 346 20.25 -13.08 0.16
N LEU A 347 19.25 -13.23 -0.70
CA LEU A 347 18.86 -14.54 -1.25
C LEU A 347 19.95 -15.11 -2.16
N ALA A 348 20.66 -14.29 -2.93
CA ALA A 348 21.78 -14.72 -3.76
C ALA A 348 22.96 -15.18 -2.89
N ALA A 349 23.29 -14.43 -1.83
CA ALA A 349 24.32 -14.78 -0.86
C ALA A 349 24.01 -16.10 -0.12
N TRP A 350 22.75 -16.26 0.30
CA TRP A 350 22.23 -17.51 0.85
C TRP A 350 22.31 -18.65 -0.17
N ALA A 351 21.88 -18.44 -1.42
CA ALA A 351 21.90 -19.45 -2.46
C ALA A 351 23.32 -19.92 -2.80
N CYS A 352 24.30 -19.01 -2.80
CA CYS A 352 25.72 -19.31 -3.02
C CYS A 352 26.43 -19.89 -1.78
N GLY A 353 25.80 -19.84 -0.60
CA GLY A 353 26.34 -20.38 0.65
C GLY A 353 27.46 -19.55 1.27
N SER A 354 27.46 -18.24 1.00
CA SER A 354 28.45 -17.29 1.52
C SER A 354 28.18 -16.81 2.96
N ASP A 355 26.98 -17.06 3.49
CA ASP A 355 26.46 -16.46 4.73
C ASP A 355 26.67 -17.31 6.02
N ASP A 356 27.53 -18.33 6.01
CA ASP A 356 27.75 -19.27 7.15
C ASP A 356 26.46 -20.02 7.61
N GLN A 357 25.40 -19.95 6.81
CA GLN A 357 24.08 -20.53 7.09
C GLN A 357 23.89 -21.91 6.45
N ARG A 358 23.66 -22.92 7.30
CA ARG A 358 23.39 -24.33 6.90
C ARG A 358 21.99 -24.58 6.33
N ALA A 359 21.17 -23.54 6.18
CA ALA A 359 19.78 -23.66 5.79
C ALA A 359 19.61 -24.17 4.35
N LYS A 360 18.86 -25.28 4.19
CA LYS A 360 18.56 -25.91 2.88
C LYS A 360 17.27 -25.38 2.26
N LEU A 361 16.37 -24.86 3.09
CA LEU A 361 15.05 -24.36 2.71
C LEU A 361 14.94 -22.87 3.05
N CYS A 362 14.44 -22.07 2.13
CA CYS A 362 14.02 -20.70 2.37
C CYS A 362 12.52 -20.55 2.11
N ALA A 363 11.77 -20.03 3.07
CA ALA A 363 10.40 -19.59 2.88
C ALA A 363 10.39 -18.07 2.71
N LEU A 364 10.00 -17.60 1.52
CA LEU A 364 9.79 -16.19 1.23
C LEU A 364 8.32 -15.84 1.47
N LEU A 365 8.07 -15.19 2.59
CA LEU A 365 6.76 -14.84 3.08
C LEU A 365 6.50 -13.35 2.90
N GLY A 366 5.22 -12.98 2.91
CA GLY A 366 4.83 -11.58 2.88
C GLY A 366 3.35 -11.44 2.65
N ASN A 367 2.82 -10.29 3.06
CA ASN A 367 1.44 -9.93 2.81
C ASN A 367 1.13 -9.83 1.30
N LEU A 368 -0.13 -9.66 0.97
CA LEU A 368 -0.51 -9.35 -0.40
C LEU A 368 0.30 -8.16 -0.94
N GLY A 369 0.65 -8.22 -2.22
CA GLY A 369 1.26 -7.08 -2.92
C GLY A 369 2.69 -6.72 -2.53
N THR A 370 3.31 -7.45 -1.60
CA THR A 370 4.69 -7.21 -1.09
C THR A 370 5.82 -7.51 -2.08
N GLY A 371 5.54 -8.07 -3.26
CA GLY A 371 6.56 -8.31 -4.29
C GLY A 371 7.31 -9.65 -4.21
N LYS A 372 6.69 -10.70 -3.65
CA LYS A 372 7.26 -12.07 -3.59
C LYS A 372 7.71 -12.59 -4.96
N THR A 373 6.79 -12.66 -5.93
CA THR A 373 7.08 -13.08 -7.31
C THR A 373 8.16 -12.19 -7.96
N THR A 374 8.12 -10.89 -7.73
CA THR A 374 9.16 -9.98 -8.23
C THR A 374 10.54 -10.33 -7.68
N SER A 375 10.62 -10.63 -6.37
CA SER A 375 11.87 -10.99 -5.71
C SER A 375 12.42 -12.34 -6.20
N THR A 376 11.57 -13.35 -6.41
CA THR A 376 11.99 -14.67 -6.92
C THR A 376 12.44 -14.60 -8.39
N VAL A 377 11.78 -13.78 -9.21
CA VAL A 377 12.20 -13.46 -10.58
C VAL A 377 13.58 -12.78 -10.60
N LEU A 378 13.79 -11.77 -9.77
CA LEU A 378 15.06 -11.04 -9.73
C LEU A 378 16.21 -11.90 -9.22
N LEU A 379 15.97 -12.73 -8.20
CA LEU A 379 16.94 -13.72 -7.74
C LEU A 379 17.37 -14.67 -8.86
N THR A 380 16.40 -15.19 -9.62
CA THR A 380 16.67 -16.12 -10.73
C THR A 380 17.57 -15.46 -11.77
N ARG A 381 17.24 -14.22 -12.18
CA ARG A 381 18.04 -13.48 -13.16
C ARG A 381 19.44 -13.18 -12.63
N ARG A 382 19.55 -12.73 -11.38
CA ARG A 382 20.82 -12.42 -10.73
C ARG A 382 21.75 -13.64 -10.70
N LEU A 383 21.25 -14.81 -10.31
CA LEU A 383 22.04 -16.05 -10.31
C LEU A 383 22.48 -16.49 -11.71
N LEU A 384 21.63 -16.32 -12.73
CA LEU A 384 22.01 -16.58 -14.12
C LEU A 384 23.09 -15.61 -14.61
N GLU A 385 23.02 -14.33 -14.23
CA GLU A 385 24.05 -13.33 -14.54
C GLU A 385 25.40 -13.67 -13.90
N LEU A 386 25.41 -14.05 -12.61
CA LEU A 386 26.62 -14.50 -11.92
C LEU A 386 27.24 -15.73 -12.61
N ARG A 387 26.41 -16.70 -13.05
CA ARG A 387 26.90 -17.84 -13.85
C ARG A 387 27.48 -17.40 -15.19
N LYS A 388 26.84 -16.48 -15.92
CA LYS A 388 27.33 -15.93 -17.19
C LYS A 388 28.66 -15.15 -17.00
N ALA A 389 28.87 -14.54 -15.84
CA ALA A 389 30.11 -13.86 -15.47
C ALA A 389 31.26 -14.82 -15.06
N GLY A 390 30.99 -16.12 -14.93
CA GLY A 390 31.98 -17.14 -14.55
C GLY A 390 32.11 -17.34 -13.03
N GLU A 391 31.21 -16.78 -12.23
CA GLU A 391 31.17 -16.98 -10.79
C GLU A 391 30.53 -18.34 -10.41
N GLN A 392 30.95 -18.90 -9.27
CA GLN A 392 30.41 -20.15 -8.74
C GLN A 392 29.04 -19.90 -8.08
N ALA A 393 27.99 -19.78 -8.90
CA ALA A 393 26.61 -19.66 -8.46
C ALA A 393 25.78 -20.93 -8.81
N PRO A 394 24.78 -21.30 -7.98
CA PRO A 394 23.90 -22.44 -8.26
C PRO A 394 23.06 -22.19 -9.52
N LEU A 395 22.64 -23.25 -10.21
CA LEU A 395 21.66 -23.17 -11.30
C LEU A 395 20.28 -22.86 -10.70
N PRO A 396 19.66 -21.71 -10.99
CA PRO A 396 18.29 -21.48 -10.58
C PRO A 396 17.34 -22.24 -11.52
N ILE A 397 16.43 -23.03 -10.95
CA ILE A 397 15.34 -23.70 -11.67
C ILE A 397 14.03 -23.11 -11.15
N TYR A 398 13.41 -22.26 -11.97
CA TYR A 398 12.22 -21.51 -11.59
C TYR A 398 10.94 -22.20 -12.08
N PHE A 399 10.02 -22.48 -11.15
CA PHE A 399 8.70 -23.01 -11.41
C PHE A 399 7.62 -22.07 -10.86
N ASP A 400 6.72 -21.64 -11.73
CA ASP A 400 5.51 -20.94 -11.34
C ASP A 400 4.43 -21.96 -10.99
N LEU A 401 4.03 -22.04 -9.73
CA LEU A 401 3.03 -23.01 -9.30
C LEU A 401 1.64 -22.73 -9.88
N ARG A 402 1.36 -21.53 -10.39
CA ARG A 402 0.10 -21.22 -11.10
C ARG A 402 -0.13 -22.06 -12.36
N ASP A 403 0.93 -22.66 -12.91
CA ASP A 403 0.83 -23.58 -14.05
C ASP A 403 0.29 -24.96 -13.65
N LEU A 404 0.21 -25.28 -12.36
CA LEU A 404 -0.43 -26.49 -11.87
C LEU A 404 -1.94 -26.29 -11.87
N SER A 405 -2.65 -27.21 -12.53
CA SER A 405 -4.10 -27.33 -12.43
C SER A 405 -4.43 -28.46 -11.45
N PRO A 406 -4.92 -28.15 -10.23
CA PRO A 406 -5.16 -29.15 -9.19
C PRO A 406 -6.19 -30.20 -9.58
N THR A 407 -7.14 -29.82 -10.43
CA THR A 407 -8.21 -30.67 -10.93
C THR A 407 -7.75 -31.72 -11.95
N THR A 408 -6.56 -31.57 -12.54
CA THR A 408 -6.02 -32.48 -13.57
C THR A 408 -4.91 -33.38 -13.06
N LEU A 409 -4.47 -33.19 -11.80
CA LEU A 409 -3.43 -34.01 -11.17
C LEU A 409 -3.94 -35.43 -10.88
N LYS A 410 -3.26 -36.43 -11.43
CA LYS A 410 -3.55 -37.86 -11.17
C LYS A 410 -3.04 -38.31 -9.80
N ASP A 411 -1.91 -37.76 -9.38
CA ASP A 411 -1.30 -37.92 -8.07
C ASP A 411 -0.47 -36.66 -7.73
N PHE A 412 0.01 -36.59 -6.49
CA PHE A 412 0.84 -35.48 -6.02
C PHE A 412 2.34 -35.79 -6.04
N GLY A 413 2.78 -36.86 -6.71
CA GLY A 413 4.19 -37.25 -6.72
C GLY A 413 5.06 -36.20 -7.41
N LEU A 414 6.30 -36.00 -6.92
CA LEU A 414 7.21 -34.97 -7.44
C LEU A 414 7.39 -35.06 -8.97
N ARG A 415 7.50 -36.28 -9.52
CA ARG A 415 7.65 -36.49 -10.97
C ARG A 415 6.42 -36.01 -11.75
N THR A 416 5.22 -36.26 -11.23
CA THR A 416 3.96 -35.82 -11.84
C THR A 416 3.83 -34.30 -11.81
N LEU A 417 4.16 -33.68 -10.68
CA LEU A 417 4.16 -32.23 -10.52
C LEU A 417 5.12 -31.56 -11.52
N LEU A 418 6.37 -32.04 -11.59
CA LEU A 418 7.36 -31.51 -12.54
C LEU A 418 6.95 -31.75 -13.99
N THR A 419 6.32 -32.90 -14.30
CA THR A 419 5.82 -33.18 -15.66
C THR A 419 4.81 -32.12 -16.09
N GLN A 420 3.87 -31.76 -15.21
CA GLN A 420 2.83 -30.79 -15.53
C GLN A 420 3.40 -29.36 -15.60
N LEU A 421 4.32 -28.99 -14.70
CA LEU A 421 5.01 -27.70 -14.73
C LEU A 421 5.86 -27.50 -16.00
N LEU A 422 6.42 -28.58 -16.55
CA LEU A 422 7.17 -28.53 -17.82
C LEU A 422 6.27 -28.64 -19.06
N ALA A 423 5.06 -29.19 -18.94
CA ALA A 423 4.14 -29.38 -20.06
C ALA A 423 3.62 -28.05 -20.65
N ASN A 424 3.59 -26.98 -19.85
CA ASN A 424 3.13 -25.65 -20.27
C ASN A 424 4.22 -24.81 -20.95
N THR A 425 5.37 -25.40 -21.31
CA THR A 425 6.46 -24.71 -22.04
C THR A 425 6.70 -25.28 -23.42
N SER A 426 6.89 -24.39 -24.40
CA SER A 426 7.12 -24.71 -25.81
C SER A 426 8.52 -25.27 -26.13
N LEU A 427 9.36 -25.53 -25.12
CA LEU A 427 10.67 -26.15 -25.30
C LEU A 427 10.53 -27.68 -25.20
N SER A 428 10.68 -28.35 -26.34
CA SER A 428 10.55 -29.82 -26.46
C SER A 428 11.77 -30.62 -25.96
N THR A 429 12.82 -29.96 -25.45
CA THR A 429 14.10 -30.60 -25.11
C THR A 429 14.28 -30.92 -23.61
N VAL A 430 13.68 -30.14 -22.70
CA VAL A 430 13.83 -30.35 -21.24
C VAL A 430 12.83 -31.37 -20.73
N THR A 431 13.30 -32.54 -20.34
CA THR A 431 12.47 -33.58 -19.71
C THR A 431 12.57 -33.55 -18.19
N VAL A 432 11.60 -34.15 -17.50
CA VAL A 432 11.67 -34.30 -16.03
C VAL A 432 12.91 -35.08 -15.59
N ASP A 433 13.34 -36.07 -16.37
CA ASP A 433 14.54 -36.84 -16.08
C ASP A 433 15.80 -35.98 -16.18
N ASN A 434 15.85 -35.04 -17.13
CA ASN A 434 16.93 -34.05 -17.23
C ASN A 434 16.97 -33.15 -16.00
N VAL A 435 15.81 -32.64 -15.54
CA VAL A 435 15.72 -31.78 -14.34
C VAL A 435 16.14 -32.56 -13.09
N LEU A 436 15.61 -33.78 -12.89
CA LEU A 436 15.95 -34.60 -11.73
C LEU A 436 17.44 -34.97 -11.70
N ALA A 437 18.02 -35.35 -12.85
CA ALA A 437 19.46 -35.62 -12.95
C ALA A 437 20.30 -34.37 -12.65
N THR A 438 19.88 -33.20 -13.16
CA THR A 438 20.59 -31.93 -12.91
C THR A 438 20.55 -31.54 -11.44
N VAL A 439 19.41 -31.71 -10.75
CA VAL A 439 19.29 -31.45 -9.31
C VAL A 439 20.17 -32.39 -8.48
N GLN A 440 20.39 -33.63 -8.93
CA GLN A 440 21.25 -34.61 -8.26
C GLN A 440 22.75 -34.30 -8.40
N ASP A 441 23.12 -33.68 -9.53
CA ASP A 441 24.51 -33.62 -10.00
C ASP A 441 25.14 -32.22 -9.94
N GLU A 442 24.35 -31.15 -10.05
CA GLU A 442 24.82 -29.76 -9.98
C GLU A 442 24.38 -29.07 -8.68
N HIS A 443 25.12 -28.02 -8.31
CA HIS A 443 24.65 -27.05 -7.33
C HIS A 443 23.43 -26.32 -7.90
N THR A 444 22.26 -26.53 -7.30
CA THR A 444 20.96 -26.06 -7.81
C THR A 444 20.17 -25.31 -6.75
N LEU A 445 19.47 -24.26 -7.18
CA LEU A 445 18.42 -23.61 -6.41
C LEU A 445 17.09 -23.86 -7.11
N VAL A 446 16.22 -24.67 -6.51
CA VAL A 446 14.87 -24.88 -7.04
C VAL A 446 13.93 -23.87 -6.39
N ILE A 447 13.19 -23.12 -7.21
CA ILE A 447 12.27 -22.06 -6.79
C ILE A 447 10.86 -22.49 -7.19
N PHE A 448 9.98 -22.63 -6.21
CA PHE A 448 8.54 -22.73 -6.45
C PHE A 448 7.86 -21.43 -5.99
N ASP A 449 7.37 -20.65 -6.95
CA ASP A 449 6.69 -19.39 -6.71
C ASP A 449 5.17 -19.59 -6.65
N GLY A 450 4.49 -18.98 -5.66
CA GLY A 450 3.03 -18.93 -5.57
C GLY A 450 2.39 -20.17 -4.94
N LEU A 451 2.94 -20.67 -3.83
CA LEU A 451 2.41 -21.86 -3.15
C LEU A 451 0.96 -21.67 -2.70
N ASP A 452 0.60 -20.48 -2.20
CA ASP A 452 -0.76 -20.14 -1.79
C ASP A 452 -1.77 -20.21 -2.94
N GLU A 453 -1.37 -19.89 -4.17
CA GLU A 453 -2.24 -19.89 -5.35
C GLU A 453 -2.72 -21.31 -5.73
N VAL A 454 -1.90 -22.34 -5.48
CA VAL A 454 -2.29 -23.74 -5.71
C VAL A 454 -2.99 -24.34 -4.50
N LEU A 455 -2.50 -24.04 -3.30
CA LEU A 455 -3.05 -24.60 -2.07
C LEU A 455 -4.51 -24.16 -1.83
N VAL A 456 -4.87 -22.97 -2.28
CA VAL A 456 -6.25 -22.45 -2.24
C VAL A 456 -7.24 -23.40 -2.90
N HIS A 457 -6.84 -24.16 -3.92
CA HIS A 457 -7.69 -25.06 -4.69
C HIS A 457 -7.71 -26.51 -4.19
N LEU A 458 -7.02 -26.78 -3.07
CA LEU A 458 -6.81 -28.12 -2.56
C LEU A 458 -7.44 -28.32 -1.18
N SER A 459 -7.88 -29.55 -0.93
CA SER A 459 -8.22 -29.97 0.43
C SER A 459 -6.98 -29.85 1.34
N PRO A 460 -7.14 -29.63 2.65
CA PRO A 460 -5.99 -29.57 3.57
C PRO A 460 -5.07 -30.80 3.47
N SER A 461 -5.65 -32.00 3.29
CA SER A 461 -4.88 -33.24 3.10
C SER A 461 -4.10 -33.28 1.78
N ASP A 462 -4.68 -32.76 0.70
CA ASP A 462 -4.03 -32.75 -0.61
C ASP A 462 -2.97 -31.66 -0.68
N GLY A 463 -3.22 -30.50 -0.07
CA GLY A 463 -2.21 -29.44 0.09
C GLY A 463 -0.98 -29.91 0.87
N GLN A 464 -1.18 -30.72 1.93
CA GLN A 464 -0.07 -31.37 2.64
C GLN A 464 0.70 -32.37 1.76
N ARG A 465 0.01 -33.16 0.93
CA ARG A 465 0.64 -34.11 0.00
C ARG A 465 1.45 -33.39 -1.08
N LEU A 466 0.91 -32.32 -1.66
CA LEU A 466 1.61 -31.45 -2.61
C LEU A 466 2.89 -30.90 -1.98
N THR A 467 2.77 -30.25 -0.83
CA THR A 467 3.91 -29.61 -0.14
C THR A 467 4.98 -30.63 0.22
N ARG A 468 4.59 -31.80 0.74
CA ARG A 468 5.53 -32.87 1.08
C ARG A 468 6.32 -33.32 -0.15
N SER A 469 5.67 -33.39 -1.30
CA SER A 469 6.28 -33.80 -2.56
C SER A 469 7.20 -32.72 -3.14
N LEU A 470 6.86 -31.43 -3.02
CA LEU A 470 7.77 -30.34 -3.37
C LEU A 470 9.04 -30.36 -2.49
N LEU A 471 8.91 -30.68 -1.20
CA LEU A 471 10.03 -30.83 -0.28
C LEU A 471 10.92 -32.06 -0.58
N GLU A 472 10.45 -33.05 -1.35
CA GLU A 472 11.25 -34.21 -1.74
C GLU A 472 12.45 -33.82 -2.62
N VAL A 473 12.41 -32.66 -3.28
CA VAL A 473 13.53 -32.10 -4.05
C VAL A 473 14.82 -32.03 -3.22
N LEU A 474 14.71 -31.69 -1.93
CA LEU A 474 15.86 -31.61 -1.02
C LEU A 474 16.48 -32.97 -0.68
N ASN A 475 15.79 -34.08 -0.94
CA ASN A 475 16.26 -35.44 -0.69
C ASN A 475 16.89 -36.09 -1.94
N LEU A 476 16.88 -35.41 -3.08
CA LEU A 476 17.42 -35.96 -4.33
C LEU A 476 18.96 -35.94 -4.35
N GLY A 477 19.61 -34.96 -3.71
CA GLY A 477 21.07 -34.87 -3.68
C GLY A 477 21.74 -36.03 -2.92
N ARG A 478 22.91 -36.49 -3.40
CA ARG A 478 23.71 -37.53 -2.71
C ARG A 478 24.07 -37.07 -1.29
N GLN A 479 23.65 -37.81 -0.27
CA GLN A 479 24.03 -37.56 1.12
C GLN A 479 25.46 -38.04 1.39
N ASN A 480 26.46 -37.18 1.22
CA ASN A 480 27.72 -37.36 1.91
C ASN A 480 27.57 -36.80 3.33
N SER A 481 27.74 -37.66 4.33
CA SER A 481 27.41 -37.41 5.73
C SER A 481 28.34 -36.42 6.47
N GLN A 482 29.18 -35.66 5.74
CA GLN A 482 30.17 -34.72 6.32
C GLN A 482 30.28 -33.34 5.63
N GLU A 483 29.43 -32.98 4.67
CA GLU A 483 29.54 -31.68 3.96
C GLU A 483 28.99 -30.49 4.76
N GLU A 484 29.74 -29.37 4.75
CA GLU A 484 29.39 -28.09 5.42
C GLU A 484 28.35 -27.25 4.65
N ASN A 485 28.17 -27.44 3.32
CA ASN A 485 27.31 -26.60 2.47
C ASN A 485 26.37 -27.47 1.58
N PRO A 486 25.04 -27.27 1.61
CA PRO A 486 24.10 -28.09 0.83
C PRO A 486 24.18 -27.84 -0.68
N ARG A 487 24.27 -28.92 -1.48
CA ARG A 487 24.25 -28.88 -2.96
C ARG A 487 22.96 -28.36 -3.56
N THR A 488 21.82 -28.83 -3.04
CA THR A 488 20.49 -28.41 -3.48
C THR A 488 19.85 -27.52 -2.40
N ARG A 489 19.43 -26.33 -2.80
CA ARG A 489 18.60 -25.44 -1.99
C ARG A 489 17.21 -25.30 -2.59
N LEU A 490 16.22 -25.06 -1.74
CA LEU A 490 14.83 -24.90 -2.12
C LEU A 490 14.29 -23.56 -1.62
N LEU A 491 13.64 -22.80 -2.49
CA LEU A 491 12.90 -21.59 -2.13
C LEU A 491 11.41 -21.79 -2.42
N LEU A 492 10.58 -21.54 -1.42
CA LEU A 492 9.12 -21.55 -1.52
C LEU A 492 8.60 -20.14 -1.25
N SER A 493 7.80 -19.57 -2.14
CA SER A 493 7.09 -18.32 -1.87
C SER A 493 5.63 -18.58 -1.48
N CYS A 494 5.14 -17.90 -0.44
CA CYS A 494 3.78 -18.08 0.06
C CYS A 494 3.22 -16.81 0.72
N ARG A 495 1.92 -16.56 0.61
CA ARG A 495 1.21 -15.53 1.39
C ARG A 495 1.05 -15.93 2.86
N THR A 496 1.30 -15.00 3.78
CA THR A 496 1.08 -15.18 5.21
C THR A 496 -0.41 -15.39 5.56
N GLN A 497 -1.32 -14.85 4.75
CA GLN A 497 -2.78 -14.98 4.90
C GLN A 497 -3.29 -16.41 4.72
N PHE A 498 -2.52 -17.27 4.05
CA PHE A 498 -2.91 -18.67 3.84
C PHE A 498 -3.00 -19.43 5.17
N PHE A 499 -2.15 -19.11 6.13
CA PHE A 499 -2.11 -19.72 7.45
C PHE A 499 -3.09 -19.01 8.41
N ARG A 500 -3.75 -19.78 9.29
CA ARG A 500 -4.71 -19.21 10.26
C ARG A 500 -4.02 -18.55 11.44
N SER A 501 -2.83 -19.04 11.79
CA SER A 501 -2.01 -18.54 12.90
C SER A 501 -0.54 -18.61 12.54
N VAL A 502 0.28 -17.92 13.33
CA VAL A 502 1.74 -17.97 13.25
C VAL A 502 2.22 -19.40 13.54
N GLU A 503 1.55 -20.12 14.44
CA GLU A 503 1.84 -21.52 14.72
C GLU A 503 1.54 -22.46 13.53
N GLU A 504 0.43 -22.24 12.81
CA GLU A 504 0.13 -23.02 11.61
C GLU A 504 1.15 -22.75 10.50
N GLU A 505 1.55 -21.49 10.30
CA GLU A 505 2.63 -21.10 9.39
C GLU A 505 3.94 -21.84 9.72
N PHE A 506 4.35 -21.84 10.99
CA PHE A 506 5.57 -22.50 11.41
C PHE A 506 5.49 -24.03 11.31
N SER A 507 4.41 -24.64 11.80
CA SER A 507 4.22 -26.10 11.77
C SER A 507 4.13 -26.66 10.34
N PHE A 508 3.68 -25.84 9.39
CA PHE A 508 3.61 -26.19 7.98
C PHE A 508 5.00 -26.38 7.37
N PHE A 509 5.96 -25.50 7.69
CA PHE A 509 7.33 -25.58 7.18
C PHE A 509 8.28 -26.43 8.04
N ASP A 510 8.04 -26.55 9.35
CA ASP A 510 8.81 -27.41 10.27
C ASP A 510 8.52 -28.92 10.03
N GLY A 511 7.36 -29.22 9.46
CA GLY A 511 7.02 -30.57 9.03
C GLY A 511 6.56 -31.44 10.20
N GLN A 512 5.28 -31.30 10.53
CA GLN A 512 4.40 -32.26 11.22
C GLN A 512 5.05 -33.62 11.62
N GLY A 513 5.87 -33.63 12.67
CA GLY A 513 6.37 -34.85 13.31
C GLY A 513 7.61 -35.53 12.70
N ARG A 514 8.56 -34.81 12.10
CA ARG A 514 9.90 -35.37 11.86
C ARG A 514 10.73 -35.30 13.14
N GLU A 515 10.93 -36.43 13.81
CA GLU A 515 11.60 -36.56 15.13
C GLU A 515 13.05 -36.01 15.25
N ASN A 516 13.65 -35.34 14.25
CA ASN A 516 15.09 -35.02 14.28
C ASN A 516 15.58 -33.80 13.46
N LYS A 517 14.81 -32.72 13.29
CA LYS A 517 15.37 -31.47 12.72
C LYS A 517 15.12 -30.26 13.63
N ARG A 518 16.18 -29.48 13.86
CA ARG A 518 16.22 -28.30 14.77
C ARG A 518 16.09 -27.03 13.94
N GLY A 519 15.72 -25.91 14.58
CA GLY A 519 15.62 -24.51 14.07
C GLY A 519 16.72 -23.96 13.15
N LYS A 520 17.79 -24.71 12.86
CA LYS A 520 19.00 -24.29 12.13
C LYS A 520 19.04 -24.68 10.64
N ASP A 521 18.03 -25.41 10.14
CA ASP A 521 18.02 -25.98 8.78
C ASP A 521 17.26 -25.13 7.73
N TYR A 522 16.68 -23.99 8.13
CA TYR A 522 15.69 -23.26 7.34
C TYR A 522 15.70 -21.75 7.63
N LEU A 523 15.44 -20.95 6.59
CA LEU A 523 15.46 -19.48 6.58
C LEU A 523 14.05 -18.96 6.28
N VAL A 524 13.54 -18.01 7.08
CA VAL A 524 12.31 -17.27 6.76
C VAL A 524 12.66 -15.82 6.50
N LEU A 525 12.24 -15.34 5.33
CA LEU A 525 12.29 -13.93 4.97
C LEU A 525 10.87 -13.42 4.80
N THR A 526 10.48 -12.46 5.63
CA THR A 526 9.17 -11.81 5.53
C THR A 526 9.33 -10.44 4.90
N LEU A 527 8.84 -10.27 3.68
CA LEU A 527 8.88 -9.02 2.94
C LEU A 527 8.11 -7.92 3.69
N LEU A 528 8.76 -6.76 3.80
CA LEU A 528 8.21 -5.57 4.44
C LEU A 528 7.59 -4.63 3.39
N PRO A 529 6.59 -3.83 3.78
CA PRO A 529 6.08 -2.77 2.92
C PRO A 529 7.17 -1.73 2.61
N PHE A 530 7.05 -1.07 1.46
CA PHE A 530 7.90 0.06 1.07
C PHE A 530 7.75 1.21 2.06
N ASN A 531 8.89 1.78 2.45
CA ASN A 531 8.96 3.05 3.13
C ASN A 531 8.78 4.22 2.13
N GLU A 532 8.74 5.45 2.63
CA GLU A 532 8.50 6.63 1.80
C GLU A 532 9.59 6.86 0.74
N ASP A 533 10.85 6.58 1.07
CA ASP A 533 11.95 6.73 0.14
C ASP A 533 11.86 5.71 -1.01
N GLN A 534 11.44 4.48 -0.71
CA GLN A 534 11.19 3.45 -1.72
C GLN A 534 10.00 3.82 -2.63
N ILE A 535 8.93 4.39 -2.07
CA ILE A 535 7.78 4.87 -2.86
C ILE A 535 8.21 6.03 -3.77
N ARG A 536 8.94 7.02 -3.23
CA ARG A 536 9.43 8.18 -3.97
C ARG A 536 10.37 7.74 -5.10
N GLU A 537 11.30 6.85 -4.81
CA GLU A 537 12.22 6.33 -5.81
C GLU A 537 11.47 5.50 -6.88
N TYR A 538 10.48 4.70 -6.49
CA TYR A 538 9.64 3.99 -7.44
C TYR A 538 8.92 4.95 -8.40
N LEU A 539 8.27 5.99 -7.87
CA LEU A 539 7.57 6.97 -8.69
C LEU A 539 8.53 7.74 -9.60
N ARG A 540 9.69 8.19 -9.08
CA ARG A 540 10.72 8.90 -9.85
C ARG A 540 11.21 8.08 -11.05
N ARG A 541 11.40 6.77 -10.84
CA ARG A 541 11.92 5.85 -11.84
C ARG A 541 10.88 5.42 -12.88
N ASN A 542 9.60 5.39 -12.50
CA ASN A 542 8.51 4.82 -13.31
C ASN A 542 7.52 5.85 -13.86
N VAL A 543 7.62 7.11 -13.44
CA VAL A 543 6.85 8.24 -13.97
C VAL A 543 7.79 9.45 -14.15
N PRO A 544 8.82 9.36 -15.01
CA PRO A 544 9.87 10.39 -15.11
C PRO A 544 9.37 11.75 -15.62
N GLU A 545 8.23 11.77 -16.32
CA GLU A 545 7.62 12.99 -16.86
C GLU A 545 6.73 13.73 -15.85
N ALA A 546 6.38 13.11 -14.71
CA ALA A 546 5.52 13.71 -13.69
C ALA A 546 6.33 14.25 -12.51
N ASP A 547 5.81 15.33 -11.91
CA ASP A 547 6.33 15.84 -10.64
C ASP A 547 6.08 14.80 -9.53
N THR A 548 7.14 14.10 -9.14
CA THR A 548 7.09 13.00 -8.18
C THR A 548 6.66 13.48 -6.79
N ASP A 549 7.06 14.69 -6.39
CA ASP A 549 6.69 15.24 -5.10
C ASP A 549 5.21 15.63 -5.07
N ARG A 550 4.69 16.16 -6.18
CA ARG A 550 3.25 16.43 -6.34
C ARG A 550 2.40 15.16 -6.36
N LEU A 551 2.87 14.09 -7.00
CA LEU A 551 2.17 12.80 -6.98
C LEU A 551 2.19 12.18 -5.59
N LEU A 552 3.31 12.27 -4.89
CA LEU A 552 3.41 11.79 -3.51
C LEU A 552 2.55 12.62 -2.57
N GLU A 553 2.50 13.95 -2.73
CA GLU A 553 1.59 14.84 -2.03
C GLU A 553 0.13 14.48 -2.32
N THR A 554 -0.21 14.18 -3.57
CA THR A 554 -1.56 13.71 -3.94
C THR A 554 -1.89 12.38 -3.24
N ILE A 555 -0.97 11.41 -3.25
CA ILE A 555 -1.12 10.13 -2.54
C ILE A 555 -1.24 10.32 -1.03
N CYS A 556 -0.53 11.29 -0.45
CA CYS A 556 -0.61 11.60 0.97
C CYS A 556 -1.85 12.44 1.32
N SER A 557 -2.40 13.20 0.37
CA SER A 557 -3.59 14.03 0.54
C SER A 557 -4.88 13.21 0.59
N VAL A 558 -4.90 12.06 -0.09
CA VAL A 558 -6.00 11.08 0.02
C VAL A 558 -5.79 10.24 1.26
N HIS A 559 -6.77 10.24 2.17
CA HIS A 559 -6.62 9.66 3.50
C HIS A 559 -6.20 8.18 3.43
N ASN A 560 -5.07 7.87 4.07
CA ASN A 560 -4.46 6.56 4.16
C ASN A 560 -4.08 5.90 2.80
N LEU A 561 -4.19 6.59 1.65
CA LEU A 561 -3.77 6.01 0.36
C LEU A 561 -2.27 5.71 0.32
N ARG A 562 -1.45 6.47 1.07
CA ARG A 562 -0.02 6.20 1.32
C ARG A 562 0.24 4.80 1.83
N GLU A 563 -0.55 4.32 2.78
CA GLU A 563 -0.36 2.99 3.38
C GLU A 563 -0.67 1.88 2.37
N LEU A 564 -1.68 2.06 1.50
CA LEU A 564 -1.90 1.15 0.36
C LEU A 564 -0.74 1.20 -0.64
N ALA A 565 -0.23 2.40 -0.92
CA ALA A 565 0.91 2.64 -1.80
C ALA A 565 2.24 2.06 -1.25
N SER A 566 2.30 1.64 0.02
CA SER A 566 3.46 0.93 0.57
C SER A 566 3.62 -0.50 0.00
N GLN A 567 2.59 -1.09 -0.59
CA GLN A 567 2.72 -2.41 -1.22
C GLN A 567 3.11 -2.23 -2.69
N PRO A 568 4.27 -2.75 -3.16
CA PRO A 568 4.77 -2.50 -4.51
C PRO A 568 3.76 -2.76 -5.64
N VAL A 569 3.00 -3.85 -5.52
CA VAL A 569 2.01 -4.19 -6.54
C VAL A 569 0.80 -3.26 -6.48
N LEU A 570 0.40 -2.82 -5.28
CA LEU A 570 -0.69 -1.85 -5.14
C LEU A 570 -0.23 -0.45 -5.56
N LEU A 571 1.02 -0.08 -5.34
CA LEU A 571 1.64 1.16 -5.81
C LEU A 571 1.58 1.26 -7.33
N ASP A 572 1.93 0.18 -8.04
CA ASP A 572 1.81 0.17 -9.50
C ASP A 572 0.34 0.29 -9.95
N MET A 573 -0.59 -0.37 -9.27
CA MET A 573 -2.01 -0.24 -9.56
C MET A 573 -2.52 1.18 -9.32
N ILE A 574 -2.13 1.80 -8.20
CA ILE A 574 -2.46 3.20 -7.86
C ILE A 574 -1.88 4.13 -8.92
N ARG A 575 -0.59 3.98 -9.29
CA ARG A 575 0.04 4.73 -10.37
C ARG A 575 -0.78 4.68 -11.66
N GLN A 576 -1.20 3.48 -12.08
CA GLN A 576 -1.99 3.33 -13.29
C GLN A 576 -3.41 3.94 -13.15
N VAL A 577 -4.02 3.92 -11.97
CA VAL A 577 -5.32 4.59 -11.74
C VAL A 577 -5.15 6.11 -11.75
N LEU A 578 -4.07 6.64 -11.16
CA LEU A 578 -3.76 8.08 -11.15
C LEU A 578 -3.58 8.63 -12.57
N LEU A 579 -2.90 7.91 -13.47
CA LEU A 579 -2.76 8.32 -14.87
C LEU A 579 -4.13 8.48 -15.58
N THR A 580 -5.07 7.55 -15.35
CA THR A 580 -6.43 7.68 -15.91
C THR A 580 -7.23 8.84 -15.30
N ILE A 581 -6.89 9.27 -14.09
CA ILE A 581 -7.53 10.40 -13.43
C ILE A 581 -7.00 11.71 -13.99
N ASP A 582 -5.69 11.81 -14.25
CA ASP A 582 -5.12 12.98 -14.91
C ASP A 582 -5.73 13.20 -16.30
N GLU A 583 -5.99 12.12 -17.05
CA GLU A 583 -6.76 12.17 -18.30
C GLU A 583 -8.18 12.71 -18.07
N ASP A 584 -8.93 12.17 -17.10
CA ASP A 584 -10.30 12.64 -16.80
C ASP A 584 -10.34 14.12 -16.35
N LEU A 585 -9.37 14.53 -15.52
CA LEU A 585 -9.21 15.91 -15.07
C LEU A 585 -8.85 16.85 -16.23
N SER A 586 -8.04 16.40 -17.19
CA SER A 586 -7.69 17.17 -18.39
C SER A 586 -8.89 17.45 -19.31
N VAL A 587 -9.88 16.54 -19.29
CA VAL A 587 -11.16 16.69 -20.02
C VAL A 587 -12.23 17.39 -19.15
N GLY A 588 -11.86 17.87 -17.95
CA GLY A 588 -12.72 18.65 -17.06
C GLY A 588 -13.75 17.82 -16.29
N ARG A 589 -13.56 16.51 -16.15
CA ARG A 589 -14.42 15.67 -15.31
C ARG A 589 -14.06 15.85 -13.83
N GLN A 590 -15.08 15.92 -12.98
CA GLN A 590 -14.88 15.92 -11.53
C GLN A 590 -14.53 14.50 -11.08
N VAL A 591 -13.39 14.34 -10.40
CA VAL A 591 -12.95 13.06 -9.82
C VAL A 591 -13.03 13.16 -8.30
N ARG A 592 -13.78 12.24 -7.67
CA ARG A 592 -13.94 12.14 -6.22
C ARG A 592 -13.02 11.05 -5.65
N SER A 593 -12.79 11.07 -4.34
CA SER A 593 -11.96 10.06 -3.66
C SER A 593 -12.55 8.66 -3.83
N VAL A 594 -13.88 8.53 -3.75
CA VAL A 594 -14.60 7.27 -3.95
C VAL A 594 -14.39 6.67 -5.33
N ASP A 595 -14.23 7.49 -6.38
CA ASP A 595 -14.02 7.03 -7.75
C ASP A 595 -12.64 6.37 -7.91
N LEU A 596 -11.63 6.89 -7.21
CA LEU A 596 -10.29 6.30 -7.13
C LEU A 596 -10.36 4.91 -6.47
N TYR A 597 -11.04 4.80 -5.32
CA TYR A 597 -11.17 3.52 -4.60
C TYR A 597 -11.98 2.50 -5.39
N GLU A 598 -13.07 2.92 -6.04
CA GLU A 598 -13.87 2.04 -6.91
C GLU A 598 -13.05 1.49 -8.08
N ARG A 599 -12.30 2.35 -8.79
CA ARG A 599 -11.40 1.92 -9.89
C ARG A 599 -10.32 0.98 -9.38
N PHE A 600 -9.73 1.29 -8.24
CA PHE A 600 -8.69 0.46 -7.62
C PHE A 600 -9.22 -0.93 -7.24
N VAL A 601 -10.36 -1.00 -6.55
CA VAL A 601 -11.04 -2.25 -6.16
C VAL A 601 -11.40 -3.08 -7.40
N ASN A 602 -11.99 -2.45 -8.41
CA ASN A 602 -12.34 -3.14 -9.67
C ASN A 602 -11.11 -3.68 -10.40
N LYS A 603 -10.02 -2.90 -10.45
CA LYS A 603 -8.77 -3.33 -11.07
C LYS A 603 -8.12 -4.50 -10.32
N TRP A 604 -8.17 -4.47 -8.99
CA TRP A 604 -7.73 -5.58 -8.16
C TRP A 604 -8.53 -6.85 -8.48
N LEU A 605 -9.86 -6.75 -8.46
CA LEU A 605 -10.72 -7.91 -8.71
C LEU A 605 -10.51 -8.50 -10.11
N ARG A 606 -10.34 -7.66 -11.15
CA ARG A 606 -10.00 -8.12 -12.51
C ARG A 606 -8.66 -8.84 -12.58
N ARG A 607 -7.66 -8.39 -11.81
CA ARG A 607 -6.33 -9.03 -11.74
C ARG A 607 -6.38 -10.42 -11.11
N ASP A 608 -7.31 -10.63 -10.17
CA ASP A 608 -7.47 -11.87 -9.42
C ASP A 608 -8.64 -12.73 -9.94
N ASP A 609 -9.22 -12.34 -11.08
CA ASP A 609 -10.26 -13.09 -11.78
C ASP A 609 -9.70 -14.44 -12.29
N GLY A 610 -10.48 -15.50 -12.14
CA GLY A 610 -10.08 -16.87 -12.48
C GLY A 610 -9.06 -17.55 -11.53
N LYS A 611 -8.44 -16.82 -10.58
CA LYS A 611 -7.51 -17.41 -9.58
C LYS A 611 -8.21 -18.04 -8.38
N HIS A 612 -9.49 -17.74 -8.19
CA HIS A 612 -10.25 -18.10 -7.01
C HIS A 612 -11.63 -18.59 -7.43
N SER A 613 -12.29 -19.34 -6.56
CA SER A 613 -13.64 -19.82 -6.83
C SER A 613 -14.70 -18.72 -6.71
N LEU A 614 -14.55 -17.76 -5.78
CA LEU A 614 -15.49 -16.66 -5.61
C LEU A 614 -15.40 -15.64 -6.75
N ILE A 615 -16.54 -15.38 -7.41
CA ILE A 615 -16.64 -14.36 -8.47
C ILE A 615 -16.48 -12.93 -7.89
N PRO A 616 -16.03 -11.94 -8.69
CA PRO A 616 -15.82 -10.56 -8.25
C PRO A 616 -17.01 -9.91 -7.51
N GLU A 617 -18.23 -10.09 -8.02
CA GLU A 617 -19.45 -9.50 -7.48
C GLU A 617 -19.72 -10.00 -6.05
N HIS A 618 -19.57 -11.31 -5.86
CA HIS A 618 -19.73 -11.96 -4.57
C HIS A 618 -18.65 -11.54 -3.56
N LYS A 619 -17.43 -11.24 -4.02
CA LYS A 619 -16.37 -10.68 -3.16
C LYS A 619 -16.73 -9.29 -2.66
N ILE A 620 -17.29 -8.42 -3.51
CA ILE A 620 -17.75 -7.07 -3.11
C ILE A 620 -18.85 -7.20 -2.06
N GLN A 621 -19.88 -8.00 -2.34
CA GLN A 621 -21.00 -8.21 -1.41
C GLN A 621 -20.52 -8.73 -0.05
N LEU A 622 -19.56 -9.66 -0.05
CA LEU A 622 -19.00 -10.20 1.17
C LEU A 622 -18.18 -9.16 1.96
N MET A 623 -17.43 -8.29 1.27
CA MET A 623 -16.66 -7.22 1.91
C MET A 623 -17.53 -6.11 2.49
N THR A 624 -18.59 -5.69 1.80
CA THR A 624 -19.53 -4.67 2.30
C THR A 624 -20.27 -5.17 3.54
N HIS A 625 -20.67 -6.45 3.56
CA HIS A 625 -21.29 -7.07 4.74
C HIS A 625 -20.30 -7.30 5.88
N LEU A 626 -19.06 -7.71 5.57
CA LEU A 626 -18.02 -7.85 6.59
C LEU A 626 -17.77 -6.50 7.23
N ALA A 627 -17.55 -5.45 6.44
CA ALA A 627 -17.31 -4.09 6.91
C ALA A 627 -18.41 -3.61 7.88
N LEU A 628 -19.69 -3.82 7.53
CA LEU A 628 -20.79 -3.51 8.43
C LEU A 628 -20.69 -4.29 9.77
N GLN A 629 -20.32 -5.56 9.71
CA GLN A 629 -20.21 -6.43 10.89
C GLN A 629 -19.01 -6.09 11.78
N VAL A 630 -17.91 -5.62 11.18
CA VAL A 630 -16.78 -5.01 11.91
C VAL A 630 -17.27 -3.89 12.81
N TRP A 631 -17.99 -2.94 12.22
CA TRP A 631 -18.50 -1.77 12.93
C TRP A 631 -19.62 -2.10 13.93
N ARG A 632 -20.42 -3.14 13.68
CA ARG A 632 -21.36 -3.67 14.68
C ARG A 632 -20.65 -4.27 15.89
N SER A 633 -19.57 -5.03 15.67
CA SER A 633 -18.84 -5.71 16.74
C SER A 633 -17.98 -4.76 17.58
N GLY A 634 -17.57 -3.61 17.03
CA GLY A 634 -16.58 -2.72 17.62
C GLY A 634 -15.13 -3.24 17.56
N SER A 635 -14.91 -4.50 17.17
CA SER A 635 -13.58 -5.09 16.99
C SER A 635 -13.07 -4.88 15.57
N ARG A 636 -11.82 -4.41 15.42
CA ARG A 636 -11.17 -4.20 14.11
C ARG A 636 -10.28 -5.35 13.67
N THR A 637 -10.07 -6.31 14.55
CA THR A 637 -9.29 -7.52 14.31
C THR A 637 -10.10 -8.75 14.73
N TRP A 638 -9.92 -9.87 14.03
CA TRP A 638 -10.66 -11.11 14.30
C TRP A 638 -9.79 -12.35 14.05
N SER A 639 -9.93 -13.36 14.89
CA SER A 639 -9.32 -14.67 14.62
C SER A 639 -9.84 -15.29 13.32
N ALA A 640 -9.01 -16.11 12.67
CA ALA A 640 -9.42 -16.88 11.48
C ALA A 640 -10.70 -17.68 11.70
N ARG A 641 -10.87 -18.27 12.90
CA ARG A 641 -12.05 -19.09 13.25
C ARG A 641 -13.34 -18.28 13.25
N TRP A 642 -13.31 -17.08 13.85
CA TRP A 642 -14.47 -16.20 13.86
C TRP A 642 -14.85 -15.84 12.42
N MET A 643 -13.86 -15.47 11.62
CA MET A 643 -14.01 -15.03 10.24
C MET A 643 -14.60 -16.14 9.34
N GLU A 644 -14.05 -17.35 9.41
CA GLU A 644 -14.57 -18.53 8.70
C GLU A 644 -16.01 -18.87 9.13
N THR A 645 -16.33 -18.74 10.42
CA THR A 645 -17.69 -19.00 10.95
C THR A 645 -18.68 -17.96 10.44
N TRP A 646 -18.31 -16.69 10.50
CA TRP A 646 -19.09 -15.58 9.99
C TRP A 646 -19.39 -15.72 8.49
N MET A 647 -18.38 -16.10 7.69
CA MET A 647 -18.54 -16.31 6.26
C MET A 647 -19.58 -17.41 5.96
N LEU A 648 -19.53 -18.52 6.68
CA LEU A 648 -20.49 -19.61 6.51
C LEU A 648 -21.92 -19.21 6.91
N GLN A 649 -22.07 -18.36 7.94
CA GLN A 649 -23.36 -17.79 8.32
C GLN A 649 -23.87 -16.82 7.24
N PHE A 650 -22.99 -15.97 6.71
CA PHE A 650 -23.31 -15.04 5.62
C PHE A 650 -23.82 -15.78 4.39
N LEU A 651 -23.14 -16.84 3.96
CA LEU A 651 -23.58 -17.67 2.82
C LEU A 651 -24.91 -18.37 3.08
N HIS A 652 -25.18 -18.78 4.32
CA HIS A 652 -26.47 -19.37 4.68
C HIS A 652 -27.63 -18.36 4.55
N THR A 653 -27.36 -17.07 4.79
CA THR A 653 -28.34 -15.99 4.62
C THR A 653 -28.46 -15.47 3.18
N HIS A 654 -27.57 -15.87 2.26
CA HIS A 654 -27.54 -15.47 0.85
C HIS A 654 -27.49 -16.70 -0.07
N PRO A 655 -28.56 -17.54 -0.10
CA PRO A 655 -28.58 -18.78 -0.87
C PRO A 655 -28.54 -18.56 -2.39
N ASP A 656 -28.90 -17.36 -2.86
CA ASP A 656 -28.80 -16.92 -4.24
C ASP A 656 -27.35 -16.95 -4.75
N MET A 657 -26.37 -16.64 -3.90
CA MET A 657 -24.96 -16.73 -4.26
C MET A 657 -24.55 -18.16 -4.62
N GLU A 658 -25.16 -19.18 -4.03
CA GLU A 658 -24.84 -20.58 -4.29
C GLU A 658 -25.21 -21.01 -5.72
N LEU A 659 -26.13 -20.30 -6.40
CA LEU A 659 -26.57 -20.60 -7.78
C LEU A 659 -25.48 -20.39 -8.82
N HIS A 660 -24.47 -19.58 -8.52
CA HIS A 660 -23.36 -19.28 -9.44
C HIS A 660 -22.23 -20.32 -9.39
N TYR A 661 -22.33 -21.33 -8.53
CA TYR A 661 -21.29 -22.32 -8.31
C TYR A 661 -21.79 -23.74 -8.57
N ALA A 662 -20.89 -24.64 -8.95
CA ALA A 662 -21.22 -26.04 -9.25
C ALA A 662 -21.68 -26.84 -8.00
N GLY A 663 -21.56 -26.27 -6.80
CA GLY A 663 -22.01 -26.83 -5.53
C GLY A 663 -21.44 -26.07 -4.32
N ARG A 664 -21.81 -26.50 -3.11
CA ARG A 664 -21.34 -25.89 -1.85
C ARG A 664 -19.91 -26.30 -1.54
N MET A 665 -18.98 -25.34 -1.53
CA MET A 665 -17.53 -25.58 -1.39
C MET A 665 -16.93 -24.85 -0.16
N PRO A 666 -17.32 -25.21 1.07
CA PRO A 666 -17.01 -24.41 2.26
C PRO A 666 -15.51 -24.27 2.54
N ASP A 667 -14.69 -25.29 2.27
CA ASP A 667 -13.25 -25.21 2.52
C ASP A 667 -12.53 -24.31 1.49
N GLN A 668 -12.94 -24.40 0.22
CA GLN A 668 -12.47 -23.54 -0.86
C GLN A 668 -12.83 -22.07 -0.59
N TRP A 669 -14.09 -21.81 -0.21
CA TRP A 669 -14.55 -20.45 0.09
C TRP A 669 -13.84 -19.84 1.30
N LYS A 670 -13.56 -20.63 2.35
CA LYS A 670 -12.79 -20.15 3.52
C LYS A 670 -11.37 -19.75 3.14
N GLN A 671 -10.75 -20.50 2.23
CA GLN A 671 -9.41 -20.21 1.74
C GLN A 671 -9.43 -18.96 0.86
N ASP A 672 -10.30 -18.91 -0.16
CA ASP A 672 -10.52 -17.73 -0.99
C ASP A 672 -10.78 -16.48 -0.15
N PHE A 673 -11.63 -16.58 0.86
CA PHE A 673 -11.98 -15.46 1.71
C PHE A 673 -10.75 -14.88 2.44
N ARG A 674 -9.80 -15.72 2.87
CA ARG A 674 -8.57 -15.28 3.53
C ARG A 674 -7.52 -14.75 2.57
N THR A 675 -7.33 -15.43 1.43
CA THR A 675 -6.17 -15.19 0.54
C THR A 675 -6.48 -14.22 -0.59
N ALA A 676 -7.73 -14.17 -1.05
CA ALA A 676 -8.17 -13.50 -2.27
C ALA A 676 -8.86 -12.16 -2.06
N THR A 677 -9.18 -11.84 -0.81
CA THR A 677 -10.03 -10.71 -0.44
C THR A 677 -9.19 -9.63 0.21
N PHE A 678 -9.73 -8.41 0.34
CA PHE A 678 -9.07 -7.19 0.82
C PHE A 678 -8.65 -7.24 2.30
N LEU A 679 -8.08 -8.36 2.74
CA LEU A 679 -7.76 -8.73 4.11
C LEU A 679 -6.26 -8.98 4.26
N ALA A 680 -5.75 -8.78 5.48
CA ALA A 680 -4.39 -9.12 5.85
C ALA A 680 -4.36 -9.78 7.22
N ARG A 681 -3.31 -10.58 7.45
CA ARG A 681 -3.04 -11.21 8.74
C ARG A 681 -2.05 -10.34 9.52
N ARG A 682 -2.33 -10.08 10.80
CA ARG A 682 -1.50 -9.36 11.76
C ARG A 682 -1.39 -10.20 13.02
N GLY A 683 -0.24 -10.84 13.24
CA GLY A 683 -0.13 -11.88 14.26
C GLY A 683 -1.15 -12.99 13.99
N ASP A 684 -1.87 -13.45 15.01
CA ASP A 684 -2.90 -14.49 14.86
C ASP A 684 -4.28 -13.97 14.42
N ASP A 685 -4.41 -12.65 14.25
CA ASP A 685 -5.65 -12.01 13.86
C ASP A 685 -5.65 -11.57 12.40
N PHE A 686 -6.85 -11.42 11.85
CA PHE A 686 -7.13 -10.85 10.54
C PHE A 686 -7.74 -9.47 10.69
N SER A 687 -7.37 -8.57 9.80
CA SER A 687 -8.00 -7.26 9.62
C SER A 687 -8.28 -7.03 8.14
N PHE A 688 -9.01 -5.98 7.80
CA PHE A 688 -8.89 -5.45 6.44
C PHE A 688 -7.42 -5.15 6.15
N ALA A 689 -7.00 -5.40 4.91
CA ALA A 689 -5.64 -5.13 4.44
C ALA A 689 -5.26 -3.67 4.72
N HIS A 690 -6.27 -2.81 4.77
CA HIS A 690 -6.13 -1.40 5.05
C HIS A 690 -7.42 -0.79 5.61
N SER A 691 -7.31 0.22 6.48
CA SER A 691 -8.47 0.91 7.09
C SER A 691 -9.36 1.56 6.03
N SER A 692 -8.79 2.28 5.06
CA SER A 692 -9.58 2.99 4.05
C SER A 692 -10.44 2.06 3.18
N LEU A 693 -10.06 0.79 3.02
CA LEU A 693 -10.91 -0.21 2.36
C LEU A 693 -12.10 -0.59 3.24
N LEU A 694 -11.91 -0.74 4.55
CA LEU A 694 -12.99 -0.93 5.51
C LEU A 694 -13.94 0.27 5.53
N GLU A 695 -13.43 1.50 5.52
CA GLU A 695 -14.25 2.72 5.44
C GLU A 695 -15.02 2.80 4.11
N TYR A 696 -14.36 2.54 2.98
CA TYR A 696 -14.98 2.50 1.65
C TYR A 696 -16.10 1.45 1.57
N PHE A 697 -15.84 0.20 1.97
CA PHE A 697 -16.85 -0.86 1.91
C PHE A 697 -18.01 -0.61 2.90
N LEU A 698 -17.75 0.02 4.04
CA LEU A 698 -18.83 0.47 4.93
C LEU A 698 -19.69 1.53 4.22
N ALA A 699 -19.07 2.55 3.62
CA ALA A 699 -19.78 3.63 2.93
C ALA A 699 -20.66 3.09 1.78
N VAL A 700 -20.13 2.16 0.99
CA VAL A 700 -20.89 1.45 -0.05
C VAL A 700 -22.09 0.73 0.58
N ARG A 701 -21.89 -0.02 1.67
CA ARG A 701 -23.01 -0.74 2.32
C ARG A 701 -24.10 0.19 2.85
N LEU A 702 -23.70 1.32 3.44
CA LEU A 702 -24.63 2.32 3.94
C LEU A 702 -25.41 2.96 2.80
N ALA A 703 -24.77 3.26 1.66
CA ALA A 703 -25.43 3.77 0.47
C ALA A 703 -26.41 2.75 -0.12
N ASP A 704 -25.99 1.49 -0.30
CA ASP A 704 -26.83 0.40 -0.81
C ASP A 704 -28.08 0.19 0.06
N SER A 705 -27.92 0.29 1.39
CA SER A 705 -29.05 0.15 2.33
C SER A 705 -30.13 1.22 2.14
N LEU A 706 -29.76 2.40 1.60
CA LEU A 706 -30.69 3.47 1.30
C LEU A 706 -31.33 3.34 -0.09
N GLU A 707 -30.83 2.46 -0.96
CA GLU A 707 -31.45 2.13 -2.24
C GLU A 707 -32.35 0.89 -2.15
N ALA A 708 -32.05 -0.03 -1.21
CA ALA A 708 -32.82 -1.25 -0.97
C ALA A 708 -34.34 -1.03 -0.84
N GLU A 709 -35.15 -2.01 -1.25
CA GLU A 709 -36.63 -1.89 -1.17
C GLU A 709 -37.14 -1.93 0.27
N SER A 710 -36.42 -2.57 1.18
CA SER A 710 -36.80 -2.73 2.59
C SER A 710 -36.34 -1.55 3.46
N GLU A 711 -37.28 -0.91 4.15
CA GLU A 711 -36.97 0.15 5.13
C GLU A 711 -36.26 -0.42 6.38
N ASP A 712 -36.55 -1.67 6.76
CA ASP A 712 -35.94 -2.34 7.91
C ASP A 712 -34.43 -2.57 7.71
N GLU A 713 -33.99 -2.74 6.47
CA GLU A 713 -32.58 -2.91 6.14
C GLU A 713 -31.78 -1.62 6.41
N ALA A 714 -32.34 -0.46 6.05
CA ALA A 714 -31.73 0.84 6.34
C ALA A 714 -31.64 1.09 7.86
N LEU A 715 -32.69 0.76 8.61
CA LEU A 715 -32.70 0.89 10.07
C LEU A 715 -31.60 0.04 10.72
N ALA A 716 -31.45 -1.21 10.27
CA ALA A 716 -30.44 -2.12 10.80
C ALA A 716 -29.01 -1.73 10.36
N ALA A 717 -28.82 -1.22 9.14
CA ALA A 717 -27.50 -0.88 8.61
C ALA A 717 -26.83 0.28 9.36
N TRP A 718 -27.62 1.22 9.88
CA TRP A 718 -27.09 2.37 10.64
C TRP A 718 -26.92 2.09 12.14
N ASP A 719 -27.43 0.96 12.64
CA ASP A 719 -27.28 0.51 14.02
C ASP A 719 -25.91 -0.14 14.24
N ILE A 720 -24.88 0.70 14.24
CA ILE A 720 -23.46 0.35 14.36
C ILE A 720 -22.74 1.27 15.34
N THR A 721 -21.52 0.93 15.75
CA THR A 721 -20.65 1.89 16.45
C THR A 721 -20.31 3.05 15.51
N ARG A 722 -20.10 4.24 16.09
CA ARG A 722 -19.95 5.49 15.31
C ARG A 722 -18.89 5.38 14.21
N PRO A 723 -19.28 5.48 12.92
CA PRO A 723 -18.34 5.50 11.81
C PRO A 723 -17.29 6.60 11.93
N SER A 724 -16.14 6.38 11.29
CA SER A 724 -15.08 7.36 11.16
C SER A 724 -15.49 8.46 10.19
N ASP A 725 -14.92 9.66 10.36
CA ASP A 725 -15.18 10.80 9.47
C ASP A 725 -14.89 10.48 7.99
N GLU A 726 -13.93 9.59 7.72
CA GLU A 726 -13.63 9.14 6.36
C GLU A 726 -14.75 8.30 5.74
N ALA A 727 -15.37 7.41 6.53
CA ALA A 727 -16.49 6.62 6.04
C ALA A 727 -17.68 7.53 5.71
N PHE A 728 -17.88 8.60 6.49
CA PHE A 728 -18.85 9.63 6.17
C PHE A 728 -18.48 10.45 4.93
N ALA A 729 -17.20 10.73 4.70
CA ALA A 729 -16.74 11.42 3.50
C ALA A 729 -17.01 10.59 2.24
N PHE A 730 -16.63 9.30 2.22
CA PHE A 730 -16.95 8.39 1.12
C PHE A 730 -18.46 8.27 0.91
N PHE A 731 -19.23 8.14 1.99
CA PHE A 731 -20.68 8.05 1.90
C PHE A 731 -21.29 9.33 1.30
N ALA A 732 -20.82 10.52 1.71
CA ALA A 732 -21.27 11.78 1.13
C ALA A 732 -20.99 11.87 -0.38
N GLU A 733 -19.80 11.44 -0.81
CA GLU A 733 -19.42 11.41 -2.22
C GLU A 733 -20.28 10.41 -3.04
N LEU A 734 -20.66 9.27 -2.45
CA LEU A 734 -21.59 8.31 -3.06
C LEU A 734 -22.99 8.89 -3.23
N ILE A 735 -23.52 9.55 -2.21
CA ILE A 735 -24.84 10.21 -2.27
C ILE A 735 -24.83 11.38 -3.27
N ASP A 736 -23.71 12.09 -3.39
CA ASP A 736 -23.53 13.17 -4.37
C ASP A 736 -23.51 12.68 -5.82
N ARG A 737 -23.06 11.43 -6.05
CA ARG A 737 -23.07 10.79 -7.38
C ARG A 737 -24.47 10.41 -7.87
N PHE A 738 -25.43 10.25 -6.97
CA PHE A 738 -26.76 9.79 -7.34
C PHE A 738 -27.51 10.80 -8.23
N SER A 739 -28.41 10.27 -9.06
CA SER A 739 -29.35 11.12 -9.80
C SER A 739 -30.16 11.98 -8.81
N ALA A 740 -30.58 13.18 -9.20
CA ALA A 740 -31.31 14.08 -8.30
C ALA A 740 -32.60 13.47 -7.71
N SER A 741 -33.22 12.46 -8.35
CA SER A 741 -34.34 11.70 -7.80
C SER A 741 -33.90 10.67 -6.77
N THR A 742 -32.87 9.88 -7.09
CA THR A 742 -32.31 8.85 -6.19
C THR A 742 -31.72 9.49 -4.94
N GLN A 743 -30.99 10.59 -5.08
CA GLN A 743 -30.44 11.36 -3.97
C GLN A 743 -31.54 11.84 -3.02
N ARG A 744 -32.64 12.40 -3.54
CA ARG A 744 -33.79 12.82 -2.72
C ARG A 744 -34.43 11.65 -1.98
N GLN A 745 -34.57 10.49 -2.63
CA GLN A 745 -35.10 9.29 -2.00
C GLN A 745 -34.18 8.76 -0.89
N ALA A 746 -32.86 8.71 -1.15
CA ALA A 746 -31.86 8.27 -0.18
C ALA A 746 -31.83 9.19 1.04
N LEU A 747 -31.86 10.52 0.84
CA LEU A 747 -31.93 11.48 1.94
C LEU A 747 -33.24 11.38 2.73
N ALA A 748 -34.38 11.14 2.07
CA ALA A 748 -35.65 10.92 2.76
C ALA A 748 -35.65 9.63 3.61
N ARG A 749 -35.01 8.57 3.12
CA ARG A 749 -34.80 7.33 3.89
C ARG A 749 -33.83 7.56 5.05
N LEU A 750 -32.79 8.35 4.85
CA LEU A 750 -31.87 8.72 5.91
C LEU A 750 -32.53 9.58 7.00
N GLU A 751 -33.44 10.50 6.62
CA GLU A 751 -34.32 11.20 7.56
C GLU A 751 -35.21 10.20 8.33
N HIS A 752 -35.78 9.21 7.65
CA HIS A 752 -36.58 8.17 8.30
C HIS A 752 -35.77 7.39 9.35
N VAL A 753 -34.54 6.97 9.02
CA VAL A 753 -33.59 6.35 9.96
C VAL A 753 -33.30 7.28 11.13
N GLY A 754 -32.96 8.54 10.84
CA GLY A 754 -32.69 9.58 11.85
C GLY A 754 -33.89 9.93 12.75
N THR A 755 -35.10 9.48 12.41
CA THR A 755 -36.31 9.74 13.18
C THR A 755 -36.76 8.51 13.99
N HIS A 756 -36.67 7.31 13.40
CA HIS A 756 -37.31 6.08 13.93
C HIS A 756 -36.33 4.98 14.36
N ALA A 757 -35.05 5.03 13.97
CA ALA A 757 -34.08 3.97 14.27
C ALA A 757 -33.66 3.94 15.75
N SER A 758 -32.75 3.04 16.13
CA SER A 758 -32.16 3.00 17.49
C SER A 758 -31.47 4.32 17.85
N ALA A 759 -31.26 4.60 19.15
CA ALA A 759 -30.51 5.77 19.58
C ALA A 759 -29.09 5.84 18.98
N SER A 760 -28.43 4.69 18.81
CA SER A 760 -27.11 4.60 18.15
C SER A 760 -27.19 5.00 16.69
N ALA A 761 -28.16 4.46 15.94
CA ALA A 761 -28.36 4.80 14.54
C ALA A 761 -28.71 6.28 14.34
N ARG A 762 -29.60 6.85 15.15
CA ARG A 762 -29.95 8.28 15.09
C ARG A 762 -28.74 9.17 15.40
N SER A 763 -27.89 8.76 16.35
CA SER A 763 -26.64 9.46 16.64
C SER A 763 -25.67 9.40 15.46
N ASN A 764 -25.57 8.28 14.75
CA ASN A 764 -24.73 8.13 13.56
C ASN A 764 -25.22 9.00 12.39
N VAL A 765 -26.54 9.03 12.14
CA VAL A 765 -27.14 9.93 11.14
C VAL A 765 -26.86 11.39 11.50
N PHE A 766 -26.94 11.75 12.78
CA PHE A 766 -26.62 13.10 13.23
C PHE A 766 -25.13 13.45 13.07
N ALA A 767 -24.21 12.53 13.39
CA ALA A 767 -22.78 12.71 13.15
C ALA A 767 -22.49 12.97 11.67
N TYR A 768 -23.07 12.16 10.78
CA TYR A 768 -22.98 12.37 9.34
C TYR A 768 -23.50 13.76 8.93
N THR A 769 -24.68 14.13 9.43
CA THR A 769 -25.34 15.41 9.10
C THR A 769 -24.46 16.60 9.47
N LEU A 770 -23.87 16.61 10.67
CA LEU A 770 -22.94 17.67 11.08
C LEU A 770 -21.74 17.77 10.14
N ARG A 771 -21.15 16.63 9.77
CA ARG A 771 -19.99 16.60 8.89
C ARG A 771 -20.31 17.06 7.47
N ALA A 772 -21.44 16.61 6.94
CA ALA A 772 -21.90 16.99 5.60
C ALA A 772 -22.22 18.48 5.53
N LEU A 773 -22.81 19.07 6.57
CA LEU A 773 -23.05 20.52 6.69
C LEU A 773 -21.75 21.34 6.67
N GLU A 774 -20.71 20.91 7.39
CA GLU A 774 -19.41 21.59 7.37
C GLU A 774 -18.74 21.58 5.99
N LYS A 775 -18.96 20.51 5.22
CA LYS A 775 -18.35 20.30 3.91
C LYS A 775 -19.21 20.79 2.74
N GLY A 776 -20.45 21.22 3.00
CA GLY A 776 -21.42 21.56 1.96
C GLY A 776 -21.87 20.37 1.11
N ALA A 777 -21.84 19.16 1.67
CA ALA A 777 -22.22 17.92 1.01
C ALA A 777 -23.72 17.59 1.23
N PRO A 778 -24.33 16.70 0.41
CA PRO A 778 -25.74 16.32 0.56
C PRO A 778 -26.05 15.75 1.94
N HIS A 779 -27.05 16.30 2.64
CA HIS A 779 -27.36 15.91 4.02
C HIS A 779 -28.88 15.87 4.26
N PRO A 780 -29.36 15.07 5.24
CA PRO A 780 -30.75 15.11 5.64
C PRO A 780 -31.06 16.43 6.36
N ARG A 781 -32.33 16.81 6.45
CA ARG A 781 -32.73 18.01 7.19
C ARG A 781 -32.46 17.83 8.69
N PRO A 782 -31.61 18.68 9.32
CA PRO A 782 -31.25 18.48 10.73
C PRO A 782 -32.43 18.65 11.69
N ASP A 783 -33.42 19.48 11.32
CA ASP A 783 -34.66 19.71 12.07
C ASP A 783 -35.71 18.60 11.91
N ALA A 784 -35.50 17.65 10.99
CA ALA A 784 -36.34 16.47 10.84
C ALA A 784 -35.93 15.30 11.75
N LEU A 785 -34.77 15.39 12.41
CA LEU A 785 -34.19 14.29 13.18
C LEU A 785 -34.80 14.17 14.59
N ASN A 786 -34.70 12.97 15.18
CA ASN A 786 -35.06 12.71 16.56
C ASN A 786 -33.82 12.28 17.36
N LEU A 787 -33.44 13.08 18.36
CA LEU A 787 -32.25 12.86 19.19
C LEU A 787 -32.61 12.40 20.61
N ALA A 788 -33.84 11.94 20.84
CA ALA A 788 -34.22 11.35 22.13
C ALA A 788 -33.33 10.15 22.49
N ASP A 789 -33.04 9.98 23.78
CA ASP A 789 -32.26 8.86 24.34
C ASP A 789 -30.84 8.69 23.74
N THR A 790 -30.32 9.68 23.01
CA THR A 790 -29.00 9.61 22.36
C THR A 790 -27.87 9.98 23.32
N ASP A 791 -26.69 9.39 23.11
CA ASP A 791 -25.46 9.73 23.84
C ASP A 791 -24.58 10.65 23.00
N LEU A 792 -24.60 11.93 23.35
CA LEU A 792 -23.90 13.03 22.69
C LEU A 792 -22.83 13.64 23.61
N ARG A 793 -22.32 12.87 24.59
CA ARG A 793 -21.33 13.36 25.55
C ARG A 793 -20.03 13.80 24.90
N GLY A 794 -19.57 15.00 25.24
CA GLY A 794 -18.34 15.60 24.71
C GLY A 794 -18.42 16.03 23.24
N TRP A 795 -19.61 16.01 22.61
CA TRP A 795 -19.74 16.38 21.20
C TRP A 795 -19.58 17.88 20.98
N THR A 796 -19.07 18.26 19.81
CA THR A 796 -19.13 19.62 19.31
C THR A 796 -20.23 19.71 18.24
N ILE A 797 -21.23 20.55 18.47
CA ILE A 797 -22.44 20.68 17.65
C ILE A 797 -22.55 22.12 17.14
N GLY A 798 -22.48 22.27 15.82
CA GLY A 798 -22.51 23.58 15.16
C GLY A 798 -21.15 24.30 15.14
N SER A 799 -21.05 25.36 14.33
CA SER A 799 -19.81 26.14 14.19
C SER A 799 -20.14 27.59 13.82
N GLU A 800 -19.16 28.49 13.98
CA GLU A 800 -19.28 29.89 13.54
C GLU A 800 -19.52 30.02 12.02
N LYS A 801 -19.06 29.04 11.23
CA LYS A 801 -19.13 29.07 9.76
C LYS A 801 -20.46 28.58 9.22
N THR A 802 -21.14 27.68 9.94
CA THR A 802 -22.33 26.99 9.46
C THR A 802 -23.43 27.06 10.51
N SER A 803 -24.49 27.83 10.24
CA SER A 803 -25.65 27.92 11.12
C SER A 803 -26.41 26.59 11.13
N LEU A 804 -26.61 26.01 12.33
CA LEU A 804 -27.30 24.73 12.48
C LEU A 804 -28.74 24.96 12.95
N ASN A 805 -29.73 24.42 12.22
CA ASN A 805 -31.14 24.50 12.60
C ASN A 805 -31.63 23.17 13.17
N LEU A 806 -31.90 23.14 14.48
CA LEU A 806 -32.47 21.99 15.20
C LEU A 806 -33.82 22.37 15.85
N ALA A 807 -34.53 23.34 15.29
CA ALA A 807 -35.81 23.78 15.84
C ALA A 807 -36.82 22.61 15.87
N GLY A 808 -37.50 22.43 17.00
CA GLY A 808 -38.51 21.37 17.20
C GLY A 808 -37.96 19.95 17.36
N VAL A 809 -36.63 19.76 17.36
CA VAL A 809 -36.01 18.44 17.55
C VAL A 809 -36.25 17.94 18.97
N SER A 810 -36.59 16.65 19.09
CA SER A 810 -36.71 15.97 20.39
C SER A 810 -35.33 15.57 20.90
N LEU A 811 -35.00 16.00 22.12
CA LEU A 811 -33.79 15.69 22.88
C LEU A 811 -34.15 15.01 24.22
N ARG A 812 -35.36 14.44 24.34
CA ARG A 812 -35.84 13.80 25.58
C ARG A 812 -34.84 12.76 26.08
N SER A 813 -34.47 12.83 27.36
CA SER A 813 -33.54 11.90 28.00
C SER A 813 -32.16 11.79 27.31
N ALA A 814 -31.79 12.71 26.42
CA ALA A 814 -30.49 12.69 25.74
C ALA A 814 -29.37 13.05 26.73
N CYS A 815 -28.17 12.50 26.52
CA CYS A 815 -27.00 12.81 27.33
C CYS A 815 -26.05 13.73 26.55
N LEU A 816 -25.97 14.99 26.96
CA LEU A 816 -25.17 16.06 26.36
C LEU A 816 -24.04 16.52 27.30
N ASP A 817 -23.67 15.69 28.29
CA ASP A 817 -22.65 16.08 29.26
C ASP A 817 -21.33 16.43 28.57
N ASP A 818 -20.67 17.50 29.01
CA ASP A 818 -19.44 18.05 28.43
C ASP A 818 -19.54 18.47 26.94
N ALA A 819 -20.74 18.48 26.35
CA ALA A 819 -20.93 18.89 24.96
C ALA A 819 -20.75 20.41 24.78
N ARG A 820 -20.37 20.82 23.58
CA ARG A 820 -20.25 22.22 23.15
C ARG A 820 -21.19 22.48 21.99
N ILE A 821 -22.21 23.30 22.19
CA ILE A 821 -23.20 23.66 21.17
C ILE A 821 -22.98 25.12 20.81
N ARG A 822 -22.69 25.43 19.55
CA ARG A 822 -22.35 26.78 19.10
C ARG A 822 -23.16 27.16 17.87
N HIS A 823 -23.68 28.39 17.82
CA HIS A 823 -24.39 28.94 16.65
C HIS A 823 -25.56 28.05 16.15
N ALA A 824 -26.31 27.47 17.08
CA ALA A 824 -27.42 26.57 16.79
C ALA A 824 -28.78 27.20 17.14
N ARG A 825 -29.77 26.99 16.28
CA ARG A 825 -31.17 27.32 16.52
C ARG A 825 -31.86 26.10 17.14
N LEU A 826 -32.16 26.18 18.43
CA LEU A 826 -32.79 25.16 19.27
C LEU A 826 -34.20 25.60 19.71
N ASP A 827 -34.89 26.38 18.89
CA ASP A 827 -36.23 26.88 19.22
C ASP A 827 -37.23 25.71 19.30
N GLY A 828 -38.04 25.67 20.35
CA GLY A 828 -39.09 24.68 20.52
C GLY A 828 -38.62 23.23 20.68
N ILE A 829 -37.33 23.00 20.99
CA ILE A 829 -36.82 21.65 21.28
C ILE A 829 -37.49 21.06 22.50
N ASP A 830 -37.53 19.74 22.56
CA ASP A 830 -38.02 19.02 23.74
C ASP A 830 -36.88 18.23 24.40
N ALA A 831 -36.22 18.83 25.39
CA ALA A 831 -35.13 18.22 26.13
C ALA A 831 -35.57 17.76 27.54
N THR A 832 -36.82 17.31 27.67
CA THR A 832 -37.35 16.79 28.94
C THR A 832 -36.46 15.66 29.47
N GLY A 833 -35.98 15.77 30.71
CA GLY A 833 -35.12 14.76 31.34
C GLY A 833 -33.73 14.60 30.73
N ALA A 834 -33.29 15.50 29.85
CA ALA A 834 -31.95 15.45 29.25
C ALA A 834 -30.87 15.79 30.28
N SER A 835 -29.71 15.13 30.20
CA SER A 835 -28.53 15.47 30.98
C SER A 835 -27.66 16.44 30.18
N MET A 836 -27.41 17.63 30.70
CA MET A 836 -26.58 18.67 30.06
C MET A 836 -25.46 19.14 31.00
N ARG A 837 -24.86 18.20 31.75
CA ARG A 837 -23.88 18.55 32.77
C ARG A 837 -22.62 19.12 32.14
N ARG A 838 -22.19 20.30 32.58
CA ARG A 838 -21.02 21.00 32.03
C ARG A 838 -21.11 21.27 30.51
N THR A 839 -22.32 21.25 29.95
CA THR A 839 -22.54 21.63 28.55
C THR A 839 -22.30 23.12 28.38
N LEU A 840 -21.65 23.51 27.29
CA LEU A 840 -21.43 24.90 26.91
C LEU A 840 -22.29 25.23 25.69
N LEU A 841 -23.24 26.15 25.83
CA LEU A 841 -24.05 26.70 24.74
C LEU A 841 -23.57 28.12 24.43
N GLU A 842 -23.16 28.39 23.20
CA GLU A 842 -22.66 29.70 22.77
C GLU A 842 -23.40 30.19 21.53
N HIS A 843 -23.96 31.41 21.58
CA HIS A 843 -24.66 32.01 20.44
C HIS A 843 -25.84 31.16 19.91
N CYS A 844 -26.62 30.57 20.83
CA CYS A 844 -27.77 29.71 20.49
C CYS A 844 -29.11 30.38 20.79
N THR A 845 -30.15 30.10 19.99
CA THR A 845 -31.53 30.48 20.33
C THR A 845 -32.28 29.25 20.86
N LEU A 846 -32.98 29.39 21.97
CA LEU A 846 -33.73 28.34 22.65
C LEU A 846 -35.18 28.77 22.89
N THR A 847 -35.75 29.59 22.02
CA THR A 847 -37.08 30.17 22.27
C THR A 847 -38.13 29.06 22.39
N GLN A 848 -38.94 29.09 23.46
CA GLN A 848 -39.94 28.06 23.78
C GLN A 848 -39.39 26.62 23.91
N ALA A 849 -38.09 26.44 24.18
CA ALA A 849 -37.51 25.13 24.45
C ALA A 849 -38.06 24.55 25.76
N ASN A 850 -38.39 23.26 25.78
CA ASN A 850 -38.82 22.54 26.97
C ASN A 850 -37.61 21.88 27.66
N LEU A 851 -37.26 22.35 28.86
CA LEU A 851 -36.16 21.84 29.71
C LEU A 851 -36.67 21.23 31.03
N GLU A 852 -37.92 20.78 31.07
CA GLU A 852 -38.50 20.15 32.27
C GLU A 852 -37.69 18.90 32.70
N ASP A 853 -37.37 18.81 33.99
CA ASP A 853 -36.55 17.74 34.58
C ASP A 853 -35.12 17.58 33.99
N ALA A 854 -34.63 18.55 33.20
CA ALA A 854 -33.28 18.49 32.65
C ALA A 854 -32.21 18.72 33.74
N ASP A 855 -31.05 18.09 33.59
CA ASP A 855 -29.88 18.30 34.46
C ASP A 855 -28.91 19.32 33.87
N LEU A 856 -28.98 20.55 34.41
CA LEU A 856 -28.18 21.68 33.97
C LEU A 856 -26.98 21.95 34.90
N ALA A 857 -26.52 20.95 35.65
CA ALA A 857 -25.41 21.14 36.58
C ALA A 857 -24.11 21.54 35.85
N GLY A 858 -23.61 22.73 36.16
CA GLY A 858 -22.42 23.31 35.53
C GLY A 858 -22.61 23.76 34.08
N THR A 859 -23.84 23.75 33.54
CA THR A 859 -24.13 24.22 32.19
C THR A 859 -23.87 25.72 32.06
N ILE A 860 -23.27 26.15 30.95
CA ILE A 860 -22.99 27.55 30.65
C ILE A 860 -23.76 27.93 29.39
N PHE A 861 -24.69 28.88 29.51
CA PHE A 861 -25.32 29.55 28.38
C PHE A 861 -24.62 30.89 28.16
N ARG A 862 -24.05 31.12 26.98
CA ARG A 862 -23.32 32.33 26.63
C ARG A 862 -23.91 32.94 25.36
N HIS A 863 -24.32 34.20 25.40
CA HIS A 863 -24.95 34.88 24.26
C HIS A 863 -26.19 34.13 23.71
N CYS A 864 -27.01 33.58 24.60
CA CYS A 864 -28.20 32.80 24.21
C CYS A 864 -29.50 33.63 24.30
N ASP A 865 -30.51 33.23 23.53
CA ASP A 865 -31.89 33.70 23.69
C ASP A 865 -32.74 32.56 24.26
N MET A 866 -33.43 32.80 25.37
CA MET A 866 -34.19 31.79 26.11
C MET A 866 -35.65 32.21 26.35
N GLU A 867 -36.23 33.01 25.45
CA GLU A 867 -37.62 33.46 25.57
C GLU A 867 -38.60 32.29 25.76
N GLY A 868 -39.26 32.24 26.91
CA GLY A 868 -40.30 31.24 27.22
C GLY A 868 -39.80 29.87 27.67
N VAL A 869 -38.52 29.73 28.05
CA VAL A 869 -37.93 28.48 28.56
C VAL A 869 -38.22 28.30 30.06
N PRO A 870 -38.84 27.19 30.51
CA PRO A 870 -39.14 26.93 31.92
C PRO A 870 -37.90 26.39 32.66
N LEU A 871 -36.99 27.29 33.05
CA LEU A 871 -35.77 26.94 33.80
C LEU A 871 -36.05 26.55 35.26
N ASP A 872 -37.18 26.97 35.81
CA ASP A 872 -37.63 26.65 37.17
C ASP A 872 -37.85 25.15 37.39
N LYS A 873 -38.19 24.43 36.32
CA LYS A 873 -38.40 22.98 36.31
C LYS A 873 -37.14 22.15 36.02
N ALA A 874 -35.99 22.79 35.78
CA ALA A 874 -34.72 22.11 35.55
C ALA A 874 -33.90 22.05 36.85
N THR A 875 -33.09 21.00 37.00
CA THR A 875 -32.10 20.95 38.09
C THR A 875 -30.92 21.85 37.73
N ARG A 876 -30.66 22.84 38.60
CA ARG A 876 -29.69 23.90 38.35
C ARG A 876 -28.71 23.93 39.51
N TYR A 877 -27.47 23.55 39.25
CA TYR A 877 -26.37 23.63 40.21
C TYR A 877 -25.15 24.22 39.51
N ARG A 878 -24.69 25.41 39.94
CA ARG A 878 -23.61 26.16 39.28
C ARG A 878 -23.87 26.47 37.79
N THR A 879 -25.14 26.56 37.39
CA THR A 879 -25.55 26.95 36.03
C THR A 879 -25.26 28.43 35.79
N GLN A 880 -24.76 28.80 34.61
CA GLN A 880 -24.37 30.18 34.27
C GLN A 880 -25.13 30.69 33.05
N LEU A 881 -25.64 31.92 33.11
CA LEU A 881 -26.29 32.66 32.03
C LEU A 881 -25.48 33.94 31.74
N LEU A 882 -24.60 33.89 30.76
CA LEU A 882 -23.65 34.94 30.43
C LEU A 882 -24.06 35.66 29.14
N HIS A 883 -24.45 36.93 29.24
CA HIS A 883 -24.99 37.73 28.13
C HIS A 883 -26.21 37.08 27.45
N THR A 884 -27.02 36.36 28.24
CA THR A 884 -28.23 35.65 27.79
C THR A 884 -29.47 36.52 28.00
N VAL A 885 -30.47 36.42 27.10
CA VAL A 885 -31.72 37.19 27.14
C VAL A 885 -32.95 36.27 27.19
N GLY A 886 -34.13 36.81 27.51
CA GLY A 886 -35.40 36.06 27.42
C GLY A 886 -35.78 35.14 28.59
N TYR A 887 -34.95 35.03 29.64
CA TYR A 887 -35.22 34.17 30.80
C TYR A 887 -36.09 34.85 31.89
N GLN A 888 -36.77 34.06 32.73
CA GLN A 888 -37.58 34.56 33.85
C GLN A 888 -36.71 35.22 34.95
N ARG A 889 -37.13 36.38 35.46
CA ARG A 889 -36.33 37.28 36.33
C ARG A 889 -36.15 36.86 37.80
N GLU A 890 -36.53 35.63 38.20
CA GLU A 890 -36.47 35.19 39.62
C GLU A 890 -35.95 33.74 39.74
N LEU A 891 -34.73 33.47 39.26
CA LEU A 891 -34.11 32.14 39.31
C LEU A 891 -33.08 32.06 40.46
N SER A 892 -33.31 31.24 41.49
CA SER A 892 -32.27 30.89 42.47
C SER A 892 -31.20 29.98 41.87
N ASP A 893 -29.98 30.04 42.41
CA ASP A 893 -28.86 29.13 42.09
C ASP A 893 -28.31 29.20 40.65
N THR A 894 -28.54 30.31 39.95
CA THR A 894 -28.02 30.61 38.61
C THR A 894 -27.15 31.87 38.62
N LEU A 895 -25.94 31.83 38.04
CA LEU A 895 -25.08 33.00 37.89
C LEU A 895 -25.44 33.77 36.61
N THR A 896 -25.79 35.04 36.69
CA THR A 896 -26.18 35.88 35.54
C THR A 896 -25.15 36.98 35.25
N ALA A 897 -24.90 37.27 33.97
CA ALA A 897 -24.10 38.42 33.54
C ALA A 897 -24.71 39.05 32.26
N PRO A 898 -24.65 40.39 32.06
CA PRO A 898 -24.33 41.40 33.06
C PRO A 898 -25.37 41.40 34.19
N LEU A 899 -24.94 41.78 35.40
CA LEU A 899 -25.82 41.88 36.57
C LEU A 899 -26.92 42.92 36.30
N SER A 900 -28.18 42.56 36.53
CA SER A 900 -29.30 43.49 36.39
C SER A 900 -29.33 44.46 37.58
N GLU A 901 -29.66 45.74 37.37
CA GLU A 901 -29.69 46.81 38.40
C GLU A 901 -30.63 46.53 39.60
N HIS A 902 -31.41 45.45 39.55
CA HIS A 902 -32.41 45.08 40.56
C HIS A 902 -32.17 43.71 41.19
N ASP A 903 -31.06 43.03 40.90
CA ASP A 903 -30.64 41.93 41.74
C ASP A 903 -30.07 42.52 43.03
N PRO A 904 -30.75 42.39 44.19
CA PRO A 904 -30.09 42.70 45.44
C PRO A 904 -28.81 41.87 45.46
N LEU A 905 -27.70 42.44 45.95
CA LEU A 905 -26.52 41.71 46.36
C LEU A 905 -26.94 40.66 47.41
N ARG A 906 -27.55 39.56 46.98
CA ARG A 906 -27.66 38.32 47.72
C ARG A 906 -26.26 37.78 47.67
N VAL A 907 -25.49 38.26 48.65
CA VAL A 907 -24.43 37.54 49.36
C VAL A 907 -24.04 36.30 48.57
N LEU A 908 -22.96 36.43 47.79
CA LEU A 908 -22.16 35.29 47.34
C LEU A 908 -22.18 34.27 48.49
N PRO A 909 -22.47 32.98 48.24
CA PRO A 909 -22.45 31.97 49.29
C PRO A 909 -21.18 32.22 50.10
N GLU A 910 -21.32 32.43 51.42
CA GLU A 910 -20.24 32.92 52.29
C GLU A 910 -18.90 32.38 51.80
N ALA A 911 -18.03 33.26 51.29
CA ALA A 911 -16.72 32.83 50.86
C ALA A 911 -16.09 32.11 52.05
N GLN A 912 -15.90 30.79 51.92
CA GLN A 912 -15.41 30.00 53.02
C GLN A 912 -13.92 30.32 53.18
N ILE A 913 -13.61 31.12 54.19
CA ILE A 913 -12.24 31.52 54.51
C ILE A 913 -11.58 30.34 55.22
N LEU A 914 -10.76 29.59 54.49
CA LEU A 914 -9.92 28.52 55.03
C LEU A 914 -8.75 29.12 55.82
N GLY A 915 -9.02 29.47 57.07
CA GLY A 915 -8.02 30.04 57.99
C GLY A 915 -7.13 28.96 58.60
N GLY A 916 -5.83 29.22 58.69
CA GLY A 916 -4.92 28.33 59.42
C GLY A 916 -3.44 28.47 59.09
N HIS A 917 -3.10 28.90 57.87
CA HIS A 917 -1.72 29.24 57.52
C HIS A 917 -1.27 30.53 58.21
N SER A 918 -0.01 30.57 58.64
CA SER A 918 0.58 31.72 59.36
C SER A 918 1.42 32.64 58.47
N SER A 919 1.51 32.33 57.17
CA SER A 919 2.24 33.10 56.15
C SER A 919 1.54 32.99 54.79
N TRP A 920 2.15 33.56 53.74
CA TRP A 920 1.62 33.53 52.39
C TRP A 920 1.38 32.10 51.89
N VAL A 921 0.23 31.87 51.28
CA VAL A 921 -0.08 30.65 50.54
C VAL A 921 0.57 30.78 49.16
N SER A 922 1.49 29.86 48.86
CA SER A 922 2.34 29.88 47.66
C SER A 922 1.72 29.12 46.49
N ALA A 923 0.97 28.06 46.77
CA ALA A 923 0.33 27.23 45.74
C ALA A 923 -0.94 26.58 46.26
N VAL A 924 -1.83 26.23 45.33
CA VAL A 924 -3.10 25.54 45.59
C VAL A 924 -3.39 24.51 44.50
N ALA A 925 -3.94 23.36 44.87
CA ALA A 925 -4.34 22.32 43.94
C ALA A 925 -5.64 21.63 44.39
N TRP A 926 -6.56 21.38 43.45
CA TRP A 926 -7.76 20.57 43.68
C TRP A 926 -7.44 19.08 43.62
N SER A 927 -8.09 18.28 44.46
CA SER A 927 -8.11 16.83 44.27
C SER A 927 -8.90 16.46 43.00
N PRO A 928 -8.56 15.35 42.32
CA PRO A 928 -9.24 14.95 41.07
C PRO A 928 -10.74 14.70 41.23
N ASP A 929 -11.18 14.28 42.42
CA ASP A 929 -12.59 14.06 42.76
C ASP A 929 -13.34 15.35 43.16
N GLY A 930 -12.63 16.48 43.24
CA GLY A 930 -13.17 17.78 43.63
C GLY A 930 -13.59 17.91 45.09
N ARG A 931 -13.25 16.95 45.96
CA ARG A 931 -13.66 16.93 47.37
C ARG A 931 -12.67 17.59 48.32
N HIS A 932 -11.41 17.73 47.91
CA HIS A 932 -10.35 18.28 48.74
C HIS A 932 -9.56 19.37 48.02
N ILE A 933 -9.02 20.30 48.81
CA ILE A 933 -8.10 21.35 48.36
C ILE A 933 -6.77 21.13 49.08
N LEU A 934 -5.66 21.15 48.36
CA LEU A 934 -4.32 21.14 48.91
C LEU A 934 -3.72 22.53 48.78
N THR A 935 -3.21 23.08 49.87
CA THR A 935 -2.49 24.37 49.89
C THR A 935 -1.06 24.18 50.36
N ALA A 936 -0.15 25.00 49.84
CA ALA A 936 1.22 25.13 50.34
C ALA A 936 1.47 26.56 50.83
N SER A 937 2.34 26.71 51.82
CA SER A 937 2.63 28.01 52.40
C SER A 937 4.10 28.23 52.74
N MET A 938 4.47 29.50 52.78
CA MET A 938 5.74 29.99 53.32
C MET A 938 5.88 29.78 54.84
N ASP A 939 4.84 29.34 55.53
CA ASP A 939 4.94 28.92 56.94
C ASP A 939 5.58 27.53 57.11
N GLY A 940 5.98 26.89 56.01
CA GLY A 940 6.58 25.57 56.01
C GLY A 940 5.57 24.45 56.16
N THR A 941 4.28 24.70 55.88
CA THR A 941 3.25 23.65 55.89
C THR A 941 2.55 23.51 54.54
N ALA A 942 2.15 22.27 54.24
CA ALA A 942 1.15 21.97 53.22
C ALA A 942 -0.08 21.37 53.89
N ARG A 943 -1.28 21.75 53.46
CA ARG A 943 -2.53 21.43 54.16
C ARG A 943 -3.60 20.91 53.21
N ILE A 944 -4.30 19.86 53.61
CA ILE A 944 -5.49 19.37 52.92
C ILE A 944 -6.73 19.91 53.64
N TRP A 945 -7.68 20.41 52.86
CA TRP A 945 -8.94 20.96 53.32
C TRP A 945 -10.07 20.16 52.68
N ASP A 946 -11.11 19.84 53.45
CA ASP A 946 -12.38 19.38 52.89
C ASP A 946 -13.06 20.55 52.17
N ALA A 947 -13.40 20.38 50.89
CA ALA A 947 -13.96 21.44 50.07
C ALA A 947 -15.43 21.76 50.40
N ILE A 948 -16.11 20.90 51.16
CA ILE A 948 -17.51 21.06 51.57
C ILE A 948 -17.56 21.66 52.97
N THR A 949 -16.77 21.15 53.92
CA THR A 949 -16.82 21.59 55.31
C THR A 949 -15.80 22.69 55.62
N GLY A 950 -14.78 22.85 54.78
CA GLY A 950 -13.64 23.76 55.00
C GLY A 950 -12.71 23.35 56.13
N ASP A 951 -12.88 22.15 56.69
CA ASP A 951 -12.03 21.66 57.76
C ASP A 951 -10.66 21.27 57.22
N ASN A 952 -9.61 21.57 57.98
CA ASN A 952 -8.28 21.03 57.70
C ASN A 952 -8.22 19.56 58.10
N THR A 953 -8.12 18.67 57.12
CA THR A 953 -8.07 17.22 57.34
C THR A 953 -6.66 16.70 57.57
N LEU A 954 -5.65 17.39 57.01
CA LEU A 954 -4.25 16.99 57.13
C LEU A 954 -3.32 18.21 57.09
N THR A 955 -2.26 18.19 57.90
CA THR A 955 -1.17 19.18 57.86
C THR A 955 0.17 18.46 57.75
N LEU A 956 0.91 18.72 56.67
CA LEU A 956 2.27 18.26 56.42
C LEU A 956 3.26 19.36 56.79
N ILE A 957 4.34 19.01 57.49
CA ILE A 957 5.31 19.96 58.04
C ILE A 957 6.67 19.78 57.36
N TYR A 958 7.24 20.90 56.92
CA TYR A 958 8.55 21.02 56.31
C TYR A 958 9.51 21.84 57.17
N THR A 959 10.81 21.74 56.87
CA THR A 959 11.86 22.54 57.54
C THR A 959 12.08 23.90 56.88
N SER A 960 11.51 24.12 55.70
CA SER A 960 11.56 25.35 54.91
C SER A 960 10.18 25.61 54.27
N TRP A 961 10.03 26.70 53.52
CA TRP A 961 8.77 27.01 52.83
C TRP A 961 8.40 25.93 51.81
N VAL A 962 7.10 25.67 51.68
CA VAL A 962 6.57 24.84 50.59
C VAL A 962 6.19 25.78 49.45
N SER A 963 6.72 25.55 48.25
CA SER A 963 6.57 26.42 47.09
C SER A 963 5.51 25.92 46.10
N ALA A 964 5.32 24.60 46.01
CA ALA A 964 4.47 23.99 45.01
C ALA A 964 3.78 22.73 45.52
N VAL A 965 2.58 22.46 45.01
CA VAL A 965 1.77 21.28 45.34
C VAL A 965 1.06 20.74 44.11
N ALA A 966 0.88 19.42 44.04
CA ALA A 966 0.08 18.75 43.03
C ALA A 966 -0.56 17.47 43.58
N TRP A 967 -1.74 17.12 43.09
CA TRP A 967 -2.39 15.83 43.36
C TRP A 967 -2.01 14.80 42.31
N SER A 968 -1.88 13.53 42.70
CA SER A 968 -1.83 12.43 41.74
C SER A 968 -3.18 12.28 41.04
N PRO A 969 -3.22 11.81 39.78
CA PRO A 969 -4.47 11.65 39.03
C PRO A 969 -5.46 10.67 39.68
N ASP A 970 -4.97 9.71 40.47
CA ASP A 970 -5.79 8.75 41.22
C ASP A 970 -6.31 9.31 42.56
N GLY A 971 -5.89 10.52 42.94
CA GLY A 971 -6.28 11.19 44.18
C GLY A 971 -5.71 10.57 45.46
N ARG A 972 -4.82 9.57 45.36
CA ARG A 972 -4.27 8.86 46.54
C ARG A 972 -3.03 9.49 47.11
N HIS A 973 -2.28 10.23 46.30
CA HIS A 973 -1.00 10.80 46.68
C HIS A 973 -0.97 12.31 46.41
N ILE A 974 -0.15 13.01 47.16
CA ILE A 974 0.15 14.42 46.94
C ILE A 974 1.65 14.61 46.80
N LEU A 975 2.03 15.47 45.86
CA LEU A 975 3.39 15.87 45.59
C LEU A 975 3.57 17.31 46.07
N THR A 976 4.69 17.56 46.74
CA THR A 976 5.00 18.85 47.35
C THR A 976 6.44 19.19 47.02
N GLY A 977 6.70 20.43 46.60
CA GLY A 977 8.03 20.99 46.38
C GLY A 977 8.37 22.03 47.43
N SER A 978 9.61 22.04 47.92
CA SER A 978 10.01 22.86 49.06
C SER A 978 11.37 23.54 48.88
N GLY A 979 11.55 24.66 49.60
CA GLY A 979 12.80 25.39 49.72
C GLY A 979 13.90 24.63 50.47
N ASP A 980 13.59 23.48 51.07
CA ASP A 980 14.57 22.54 51.62
C ASP A 980 15.25 21.69 50.53
N ARG A 981 15.00 22.00 49.25
CA ARG A 981 15.55 21.33 48.06
C ARG A 981 15.03 19.90 47.91
N THR A 982 13.87 19.61 48.47
CA THR A 982 13.20 18.32 48.30
C THR A 982 11.86 18.48 47.61
N ALA A 983 11.54 17.50 46.78
CA ALA A 983 10.17 17.21 46.38
C ALA A 983 9.77 15.90 47.04
N ARG A 984 8.58 15.82 47.64
CA ARG A 984 8.14 14.62 48.37
C ARG A 984 6.75 14.19 47.98
N ILE A 985 6.56 12.88 47.90
CA ILE A 985 5.27 12.23 47.73
C ILE A 985 4.75 11.83 49.11
N TRP A 986 3.48 12.14 49.37
CA TRP A 986 2.79 11.76 50.58
C TRP A 986 1.53 11.00 50.22
N ASP A 987 1.18 10.00 51.03
CA ASP A 987 -0.14 9.40 51.00
C ASP A 987 -1.17 10.42 51.52
N ALA A 988 -2.19 10.72 50.72
CA ALA A 988 -3.15 11.79 50.99
C ALA A 988 -4.10 11.48 52.16
N THR A 989 -4.18 10.22 52.59
CA THR A 989 -5.08 9.77 53.66
C THR A 989 -4.36 9.72 55.00
N THR A 990 -3.15 9.19 55.01
CA THR A 990 -2.34 8.97 56.21
C THR A 990 -1.42 10.14 56.52
N GLY A 991 -0.98 10.88 55.49
CA GLY A 991 0.09 11.87 55.59
C GLY A 991 1.48 11.28 55.73
N ASP A 992 1.66 9.99 55.43
CA ASP A 992 2.96 9.37 55.41
C ASP A 992 3.75 9.76 54.17
N ASN A 993 5.03 10.13 54.35
CA ASN A 993 5.95 10.40 53.25
C ASN A 993 6.39 9.08 52.63
N THR A 994 5.99 8.83 51.38
CA THR A 994 6.30 7.59 50.66
C THR A 994 7.58 7.70 49.85
N LEU A 995 7.96 8.91 49.41
CA LEU A 995 9.14 9.13 48.58
C LEU A 995 9.70 10.54 48.72
N THR A 996 11.02 10.67 48.79
CA THR A 996 11.72 11.96 48.86
C THR A 996 12.74 12.08 47.73
N LEU A 997 12.54 13.05 46.86
CA LEU A 997 13.42 13.41 45.75
C LEU A 997 14.28 14.61 46.14
N THR A 998 15.55 14.59 45.77
CA THR A 998 16.52 15.62 46.16
C THR A 998 16.99 16.44 44.95
N HIS A 999 17.08 17.75 45.15
CA HIS A 999 17.53 18.73 44.16
C HIS A 999 18.75 19.51 44.66
N THR A 1000 19.45 20.16 43.74
CA THR A 1000 20.62 20.99 44.07
C THR A 1000 20.21 22.32 44.71
N ASP A 1001 19.08 22.87 44.28
CA ASP A 1001 18.51 24.14 44.73
C ASP A 1001 17.00 23.99 45.01
N PRO A 1002 16.33 25.02 45.56
CA PRO A 1002 14.90 24.96 45.86
C PRO A 1002 14.06 24.43 44.69
N VAL A 1003 13.04 23.64 45.03
CA VAL A 1003 12.04 23.18 44.06
C VAL A 1003 11.03 24.31 43.89
N SER A 1004 10.74 24.73 42.67
CA SER A 1004 9.90 25.88 42.36
C SER A 1004 8.49 25.49 41.88
N ALA A 1005 8.38 24.36 41.16
CA ALA A 1005 7.12 23.84 40.66
C ALA A 1005 7.13 22.30 40.61
N VAL A 1006 5.95 21.70 40.71
CA VAL A 1006 5.76 20.25 40.66
C VAL A 1006 4.49 19.90 39.86
N ALA A 1007 4.51 18.78 39.14
CA ALA A 1007 3.36 18.28 38.39
C ALA A 1007 3.39 16.74 38.29
N TRP A 1008 2.22 16.10 38.25
CA TRP A 1008 2.09 14.68 37.93
C TRP A 1008 1.86 14.47 36.45
N SER A 1009 2.36 13.36 35.89
CA SER A 1009 1.95 12.91 34.57
C SER A 1009 0.48 12.47 34.59
N PRO A 1010 -0.26 12.59 33.48
CA PRO A 1010 -1.68 12.19 33.42
C PRO A 1010 -1.93 10.71 33.75
N ASP A 1011 -0.95 9.84 33.49
CA ASP A 1011 -1.02 8.41 33.79
C ASP A 1011 -0.63 8.06 35.24
N GLY A 1012 -0.18 9.05 36.02
CA GLY A 1012 0.22 8.88 37.41
C GLY A 1012 1.52 8.10 37.63
N ARG A 1013 2.29 7.79 36.57
CA ARG A 1013 3.53 7.00 36.69
C ARG A 1013 4.77 7.86 36.90
N HIS A 1014 4.73 9.11 36.45
CA HIS A 1014 5.85 10.02 36.51
C HIS A 1014 5.50 11.31 37.23
N ILE A 1015 6.53 11.94 37.79
CA ILE A 1015 6.44 13.26 38.39
C ILE A 1015 7.47 14.18 37.77
N LEU A 1016 7.07 15.42 37.55
CA LEU A 1016 7.89 16.47 36.97
C LEU A 1016 8.12 17.54 38.02
N THR A 1017 9.37 17.86 38.25
CA THR A 1017 9.80 18.86 39.24
C THR A 1017 10.65 19.91 38.55
N ALA A 1018 10.41 21.18 38.83
CA ALA A 1018 11.25 22.30 38.41
C ALA A 1018 12.07 22.80 39.60
N SER A 1019 13.30 23.25 39.35
CA SER A 1019 14.17 23.80 40.39
C SER A 1019 14.84 25.09 39.96
N ASP A 1020 15.21 25.88 40.97
CA ASP A 1020 16.02 27.08 40.81
C ASP A 1020 17.44 26.77 40.30
N ASP A 1021 17.86 25.49 40.24
CA ASP A 1021 19.12 25.07 39.61
C ASP A 1021 19.09 25.15 38.06
N GLY A 1022 17.98 25.62 37.49
CA GLY A 1022 17.79 25.74 36.05
C GLY A 1022 17.40 24.43 35.37
N ALA A 1023 17.07 23.37 36.12
CA ALA A 1023 16.61 22.12 35.55
C ALA A 1023 15.18 21.73 35.98
N ALA A 1024 14.42 21.22 35.01
CA ALA A 1024 13.25 20.40 35.26
C ALA A 1024 13.63 18.91 35.15
N ARG A 1025 13.11 18.06 36.02
CA ARG A 1025 13.43 16.63 36.09
C ARG A 1025 12.17 15.80 36.10
N ILE A 1026 12.19 14.70 35.36
CA ILE A 1026 11.16 13.67 35.38
C ILE A 1026 11.65 12.55 36.27
N TRP A 1027 10.81 12.10 37.18
CA TRP A 1027 11.08 10.99 38.08
C TRP A 1027 10.02 9.92 37.94
N ASP A 1028 10.42 8.66 38.12
CA ASP A 1028 9.47 7.58 38.34
C ASP A 1028 8.80 7.76 39.70
N ALA A 1029 7.47 7.78 39.73
CA ALA A 1029 6.70 8.03 40.95
C ALA A 1029 6.74 6.87 41.96
N THR A 1030 7.18 5.68 41.52
CA THR A 1030 7.27 4.48 42.36
C THR A 1030 8.68 4.23 42.87
N THR A 1031 9.70 4.40 42.03
CA THR A 1031 11.10 4.14 42.41
C THR A 1031 11.82 5.40 42.89
N GLY A 1032 11.41 6.58 42.41
CA GLY A 1032 12.11 7.84 42.62
C GLY A 1032 13.36 8.00 41.78
N ASP A 1033 13.54 7.17 40.75
CA ASP A 1033 14.64 7.32 39.81
C ASP A 1033 14.39 8.51 38.88
N ASN A 1034 15.41 9.34 38.68
CA ASN A 1034 15.38 10.42 37.67
C ASN A 1034 15.51 9.80 36.28
N THR A 1035 14.47 9.89 35.47
CA THR A 1035 14.43 9.34 34.12
C THR A 1035 14.95 10.33 33.07
N LEU A 1036 14.66 11.63 33.24
CA LEU A 1036 15.06 12.68 32.30
C LEU A 1036 15.34 14.01 33.01
N THR A 1037 16.33 14.75 32.51
CA THR A 1037 16.68 16.10 33.00
C THR A 1037 16.65 17.11 31.84
N LEU A 1038 15.75 18.08 31.94
CA LEU A 1038 15.48 19.14 30.97
C LEU A 1038 16.12 20.45 31.46
N THR A 1039 16.98 21.07 30.66
CA THR A 1039 17.84 22.17 31.13
C THR A 1039 17.50 23.52 30.50
N HIS A 1040 17.47 24.55 31.37
CA HIS A 1040 17.38 25.96 31.05
C HIS A 1040 18.64 26.70 31.50
N THR A 1041 18.82 27.94 31.05
CA THR A 1041 19.99 28.76 31.46
C THR A 1041 19.78 29.51 32.78
N ASP A 1042 18.54 29.64 33.23
CA ASP A 1042 18.12 30.33 34.46
C ASP A 1042 17.04 29.50 35.19
N PRO A 1043 16.72 29.81 36.46
CA PRO A 1043 15.69 29.11 37.26
C PRO A 1043 14.42 28.78 36.48
N VAL A 1044 13.99 27.52 36.54
CA VAL A 1044 12.73 27.08 35.95
C VAL A 1044 11.62 27.41 36.93
N SER A 1045 10.64 28.21 36.55
CA SER A 1045 9.60 28.71 37.46
C SER A 1045 8.27 27.96 37.34
N ALA A 1046 8.01 27.28 36.22
CA ALA A 1046 6.78 26.53 36.02
C ALA A 1046 6.99 25.31 35.13
N VAL A 1047 6.17 24.28 35.37
CA VAL A 1047 6.11 23.05 34.59
C VAL A 1047 4.68 22.61 34.40
N ALA A 1048 4.38 22.00 33.25
CA ALA A 1048 3.10 21.36 32.98
C ALA A 1048 3.27 20.15 32.06
N TRP A 1049 2.44 19.14 32.25
CA TRP A 1049 2.28 18.02 31.32
C TRP A 1049 1.17 18.34 30.31
N SER A 1050 1.33 17.88 29.07
CA SER A 1050 0.22 17.81 28.13
C SER A 1050 -0.80 16.76 28.61
N PRO A 1051 -2.11 16.90 28.27
CA PRO A 1051 -3.14 15.95 28.68
C PRO A 1051 -2.92 14.51 28.19
N ASP A 1052 -2.24 14.35 27.07
CA ASP A 1052 -1.87 13.04 26.51
C ASP A 1052 -0.59 12.44 27.13
N GLY A 1053 0.14 13.21 27.94
CA GLY A 1053 1.40 12.80 28.58
C GLY A 1053 2.61 12.74 27.65
N HIS A 1054 2.48 13.13 26.37
CA HIS A 1054 3.58 13.06 25.40
C HIS A 1054 4.51 14.27 25.43
N HIS A 1055 4.04 15.40 25.94
CA HIS A 1055 4.79 16.65 25.94
C HIS A 1055 4.84 17.30 27.33
N ILE A 1056 5.92 18.05 27.53
CA ILE A 1056 6.13 18.85 28.74
C ILE A 1056 6.34 20.30 28.33
N LEU A 1057 5.71 21.22 29.04
CA LEU A 1057 5.98 22.65 28.94
C LEU A 1057 6.75 23.10 30.17
N THR A 1058 7.90 23.74 29.97
CA THR A 1058 8.66 24.43 31.01
C THR A 1058 8.66 25.93 30.74
N ALA A 1059 8.67 26.74 31.79
CA ALA A 1059 8.92 28.18 31.69
C ALA A 1059 10.03 28.58 32.66
N SER A 1060 10.95 29.44 32.20
CA SER A 1060 12.14 29.82 32.96
C SER A 1060 12.33 31.34 32.98
N ALA A 1061 13.05 31.80 34.00
CA ALA A 1061 13.53 33.17 34.10
C ALA A 1061 14.48 33.58 32.95
N ASP A 1062 14.92 32.63 32.11
CA ASP A 1062 15.68 32.87 30.87
C ASP A 1062 14.84 33.54 29.77
N ARG A 1063 13.59 33.92 30.09
CA ARG A 1063 12.58 34.52 29.20
C ARG A 1063 12.11 33.58 28.11
N THR A 1064 12.26 32.27 28.31
CA THR A 1064 11.77 31.25 27.39
C THR A 1064 10.77 30.31 28.06
N ALA A 1065 9.81 29.86 27.26
CA ALA A 1065 9.03 28.67 27.53
C ALA A 1065 9.38 27.61 26.48
N ARG A 1066 9.59 26.36 26.89
CA ARG A 1066 10.02 25.27 26.00
C ARG A 1066 9.07 24.09 26.08
N ILE A 1067 8.76 23.52 24.93
CA ILE A 1067 8.03 22.25 24.81
C ILE A 1067 9.06 21.15 24.59
N TRP A 1068 8.93 20.08 25.36
CA TRP A 1068 9.82 18.92 25.32
C TRP A 1068 9.01 17.66 25.02
N ASP A 1069 9.62 16.71 24.34
CA ASP A 1069 9.13 15.34 24.27
C ASP A 1069 9.37 14.65 25.62
N ALA A 1070 8.30 14.11 26.21
CA ALA A 1070 8.36 13.51 27.54
C ALA A 1070 9.07 12.14 27.58
N THR A 1071 9.30 11.51 26.42
CA THR A 1071 9.96 10.21 26.30
C THR A 1071 11.44 10.34 25.94
N THR A 1072 11.79 11.25 25.04
CA THR A 1072 13.18 11.45 24.60
C THR A 1072 13.89 12.56 25.37
N GLY A 1073 13.14 13.54 25.90
CA GLY A 1073 13.68 14.75 26.51
C GLY A 1073 14.12 15.80 25.48
N ASP A 1074 13.77 15.64 24.19
CA ASP A 1074 14.14 16.57 23.14
C ASP A 1074 13.28 17.84 23.19
N ASN A 1075 13.90 19.01 23.05
CA ASN A 1075 13.21 20.30 22.93
C ASN A 1075 12.59 20.41 21.53
N THR A 1076 11.26 20.34 21.44
CA THR A 1076 10.52 20.40 20.18
C THR A 1076 10.18 21.83 19.77
N LEU A 1077 10.01 22.75 20.73
CA LEU A 1077 9.67 24.14 20.44
C LEU A 1077 10.15 25.08 21.55
N THR A 1078 10.77 26.20 21.18
CA THR A 1078 11.15 27.28 22.11
C THR A 1078 10.37 28.56 21.79
N LEU A 1079 9.64 29.05 22.78
CA LEU A 1079 8.87 30.29 22.76
C LEU A 1079 9.63 31.36 23.54
N THR A 1080 10.03 32.43 22.87
CA THR A 1080 10.77 33.53 23.49
C THR A 1080 9.85 34.72 23.75
N HIS A 1081 9.84 35.24 24.97
CA HIS A 1081 9.18 36.50 25.28
C HIS A 1081 10.21 37.63 25.16
N THR A 1082 10.01 38.52 24.18
CA THR A 1082 10.85 39.72 23.97
C THR A 1082 10.46 40.87 24.89
#